data_AF-A0A0F9EW10-F1
#
_entry.id   AF-A0A0F9EW10-F1
#
_cell.length_a   1.000
_cell.length_b   1.000
_cell.length_c   1.000
_cell.angle_alpha   90.00
_cell.angle_beta   90.00
_cell.angle_gamma   90.00
#
_symmetry.space_group_name_H-M   'P 1'
#
loop_
_entity.id
_entity.type
_entity.pdbx_description
1 polymer ?
#
loop_
_entity_poly.entity_id
_entity_poly.type
_entity_poly.pdbx_seq_one_letter_code
_entity_poly.pdbx_strand_id
1 'polypeptide(L)'
;QITQDELIASDFTLEIDLPTGSNSLSSIEFTPFFRTDLEYSTDNVVGVPKFEFIEWDSTKTNYDSNGNRIMFHTLENPLYNNTESPNYELAYLFNEDLQYLALPEGTEFAWSDESLDGALDLHVIQIPELFIDPNDSSVTSIFEDGDIFMIRYNSPVEKTIQIGIEELFFRKKPFNYDTFSEVAEVLLINTDDISNYTQFKTPYSYNISLPITPFQTEYLGDYRDFTAKIDLSTLSQHATNGYIDFSNIVISVPNPAYELTIQEIGIYEEKAKDFPQNDVFSDYIWRNTEKETIITGIDPSTDTYQLDLINTPLFYNDPDKGKWLKYLNIYDENKTYFSAGLQGDEYQLIWDPDTSEFSWNSAFNQFQNYWGFETNLPLIAKPESELTFEYSHNTSWSESFSFNYENLDAGTLLIIYEYDYLLKPRYFTRYNNTLENTDYDYEFEQFYSESFTVYSDAVDYTHTFDIDYDLSQDFANLALYRIVGVYPNLTQFYIVDDENYDIIFNPSTNSITVIDLISGDGVLNQFDSITVILNFTLGPVSTLTQLTLSTEFNQDFLSDPEVTISDEIYGSFNCFNSYESYLFAEDYATITSDSTSFSSIDFTRNPHLGNSLILKGYNEYELYLDYELSENMFNTIYLADIDQDGEVDYKQEVDIDKNGEIDITKYGIQDPENSLEILWYKIIQDYETFTKTVEKGYEYSETDWWEVWNEDVNWAFNINKWPQ
;
A
#
# COMPACT_ATOMS: atom_id res chain seq x y z
N GLN A 1 -19.87 0.55 25.21
CA GLN A 1 -18.60 1.18 24.80
C GLN A 1 -17.99 0.21 23.82
N ILE A 2 -17.75 0.66 22.59
CA ILE A 2 -17.23 -0.18 21.50
C ILE A 2 -15.76 0.18 21.34
N THR A 3 -14.87 -0.81 21.25
CA THR A 3 -13.42 -0.62 21.08
C THR A 3 -13.03 -0.51 19.61
N GLN A 4 -11.79 -0.11 19.33
CA GLN A 4 -11.24 -0.06 17.96
C GLN A 4 -11.17 -1.46 17.33
N ASP A 5 -10.74 -2.47 18.09
CA ASP A 5 -10.67 -3.86 17.60
C ASP A 5 -12.06 -4.40 17.23
N GLU A 6 -13.09 -4.05 18.01
CA GLU A 6 -14.48 -4.41 17.72
C GLU A 6 -14.99 -3.72 16.44
N LEU A 7 -14.56 -2.49 16.17
CA LEU A 7 -14.87 -1.77 14.92
C LEU A 7 -14.16 -2.38 13.72
N ILE A 8 -12.86 -2.67 13.82
CA ILE A 8 -12.10 -3.28 12.72
C ILE A 8 -12.66 -4.67 12.38
N ALA A 9 -12.95 -5.48 13.40
CA ALA A 9 -13.55 -6.81 13.22
C ALA A 9 -14.95 -6.76 12.61
N SER A 10 -15.64 -5.63 12.71
CA SER A 10 -16.96 -5.40 12.10
C SER A 10 -16.90 -4.61 10.80
N ASP A 11 -15.72 -4.36 10.25
CA ASP A 11 -15.49 -3.50 9.07
C ASP A 11 -16.11 -2.10 9.27
N PHE A 12 -15.80 -1.50 10.42
CA PHE A 12 -16.25 -0.19 10.88
C PHE A 12 -17.78 -0.01 10.93
N THR A 13 -18.54 -1.11 10.96
CA THR A 13 -20.01 -1.11 11.05
C THR A 13 -20.49 -1.15 12.51
N LEU A 14 -21.30 -0.16 12.91
CA LEU A 14 -21.86 -0.07 14.26
C LEU A 14 -23.26 -0.72 14.35
N GLU A 15 -23.38 -1.86 15.05
CA GLU A 15 -24.68 -2.47 15.36
C GLU A 15 -25.33 -1.80 16.58
N ILE A 16 -26.57 -1.29 16.41
CA ILE A 16 -27.35 -0.71 17.50
C ILE A 16 -28.66 -1.48 17.67
N ASP A 17 -28.71 -2.33 18.70
CA ASP A 17 -29.91 -3.06 19.08
C ASP A 17 -30.98 -2.13 19.67
N LEU A 18 -32.17 -2.10 19.06
CA LEU A 18 -33.32 -1.41 19.64
C LEU A 18 -33.86 -2.17 20.87
N PRO A 19 -34.30 -1.47 21.93
CA PRO A 19 -34.95 -2.06 23.09
C PRO A 19 -36.11 -3.02 22.72
N THR A 20 -36.18 -4.17 23.41
CA THR A 20 -37.16 -5.26 23.16
C THR A 20 -38.59 -4.98 23.68
N GLY A 21 -38.84 -3.81 24.26
CA GLY A 21 -40.16 -3.38 24.76
C GLY A 21 -40.84 -2.33 23.88
N SER A 22 -42.04 -1.88 24.27
CA SER A 22 -42.68 -0.72 23.62
C SER A 22 -41.77 0.50 23.75
N ASN A 23 -41.24 0.95 22.62
CA ASN A 23 -40.17 1.93 22.52
C ASN A 23 -40.65 3.20 21.82
N SER A 24 -40.25 4.36 22.35
CA SER A 24 -40.49 5.70 21.79
C SER A 24 -39.20 6.39 21.36
N LEU A 25 -38.17 5.60 20.99
CA LEU A 25 -36.89 6.10 20.53
C LEU A 25 -37.11 7.01 19.34
N SER A 26 -36.66 8.26 19.47
CA SER A 26 -36.77 9.30 18.44
C SER A 26 -35.40 9.83 18.01
N SER A 27 -34.36 9.61 18.81
CA SER A 27 -32.98 9.96 18.51
C SER A 27 -32.00 8.98 19.16
N ILE A 28 -30.85 8.79 18.52
CA ILE A 28 -29.67 8.09 19.05
C ILE A 28 -28.56 9.15 19.14
N GLU A 29 -27.99 9.32 20.33
CA GLU A 29 -26.88 10.26 20.55
C GLU A 29 -25.56 9.50 20.59
N PHE A 30 -24.64 9.87 19.71
CA PHE A 30 -23.27 9.37 19.71
C PHE A 30 -22.38 10.37 20.46
N THR A 31 -21.64 9.88 21.45
CA THR A 31 -20.58 10.66 22.12
C THR A 31 -19.25 10.02 21.77
N PRO A 32 -18.52 10.56 20.78
CA PRO A 32 -17.20 10.05 20.46
C PRO A 32 -16.21 10.39 21.57
N PHE A 33 -15.33 9.44 21.86
CA PHE A 33 -14.15 9.66 22.69
C PHE A 33 -12.94 9.53 21.78
N PHE A 34 -12.44 10.65 21.29
CA PHE A 34 -11.18 10.68 20.55
C PHE A 34 -10.03 10.38 21.52
N ARG A 35 -8.96 9.76 21.02
CA ARG A 35 -7.70 9.68 21.77
C ARG A 35 -7.28 11.11 22.12
N THR A 36 -6.85 11.30 23.37
CA THR A 36 -6.32 12.56 23.90
C THR A 36 -4.97 12.33 24.57
N ASP A 37 -4.31 11.24 24.23
CA ASP A 37 -2.92 11.01 24.61
C ASP A 37 -2.01 11.97 23.83
N LEU A 38 -0.72 11.96 24.18
CA LEU A 38 0.26 12.94 23.71
C LEU A 38 0.37 13.01 22.18
N GLU A 39 0.03 11.92 21.49
CA GLU A 39 0.03 11.79 20.03
C GLU A 39 -1.16 12.53 19.36
N TYR A 40 -2.31 12.61 20.03
CA TYR A 40 -3.55 13.21 19.49
C TYR A 40 -4.04 14.40 20.33
N SER A 41 -3.10 15.30 20.67
CA SER A 41 -3.36 16.51 21.47
C SER A 41 -4.51 17.35 20.91
N THR A 42 -5.41 17.78 21.79
CA THR A 42 -6.63 18.53 21.45
C THR A 42 -6.39 19.98 21.04
N ASP A 43 -5.17 20.48 21.22
CA ASP A 43 -4.86 21.90 21.28
C ASP A 43 -4.61 22.51 19.90
N ASN A 44 -4.41 21.68 18.86
CA ASN A 44 -4.28 22.08 17.46
C ASN A 44 -3.35 23.30 17.27
N VAL A 45 -2.18 23.30 17.95
CA VAL A 45 -1.34 24.50 18.07
C VAL A 45 -0.69 24.88 16.73
N VAL A 46 -0.43 23.93 15.83
CA VAL A 46 0.31 24.19 14.56
C VAL A 46 -0.57 24.11 13.31
N GLY A 47 -1.64 23.30 13.32
CA GLY A 47 -2.44 22.96 12.13
C GLY A 47 -1.80 21.88 11.25
N VAL A 48 -2.48 21.48 10.17
CA VAL A 48 -2.01 20.51 9.16
C VAL A 48 -1.43 21.27 7.97
N PRO A 49 -0.22 20.97 7.50
CA PRO A 49 0.33 21.59 6.30
C PRO A 49 -0.51 21.28 5.07
N LYS A 50 -0.77 22.32 4.28
CA LYS A 50 -1.43 22.29 2.99
C LYS A 50 -0.52 22.92 1.94
N PHE A 51 -0.56 22.36 0.74
CA PHE A 51 0.28 22.77 -0.37
C PHE A 51 -0.60 23.04 -1.58
N GLU A 52 -0.40 24.18 -2.23
CA GLU A 52 -1.09 24.55 -3.45
C GLU A 52 -0.08 25.07 -4.48
N PHE A 53 -0.21 24.62 -5.73
CA PHE A 53 0.58 25.13 -6.85
C PHE A 53 -0.15 26.28 -7.51
N ILE A 54 0.57 27.38 -7.71
CA ILE A 54 0.02 28.64 -8.19
C ILE A 54 0.87 29.12 -9.36
N GLU A 55 0.20 29.59 -10.41
CA GLU A 55 0.82 30.33 -11.51
C GLU A 55 0.67 31.83 -11.25
N TRP A 56 1.76 32.59 -11.33
CA TRP A 56 1.73 34.03 -11.22
C TRP A 56 1.00 34.63 -12.42
N ASP A 57 -0.16 35.25 -12.16
CA ASP A 57 -0.99 35.90 -13.16
C ASP A 57 -1.00 37.41 -12.90
N SER A 58 -0.24 38.14 -13.71
CA SER A 58 -0.13 39.60 -13.63
C SER A 58 -1.49 40.31 -13.74
N THR A 59 -2.50 39.69 -14.35
CA THR A 59 -3.85 40.25 -14.50
C THR A 59 -4.71 40.18 -13.24
N LYS A 60 -4.33 39.32 -12.27
CA LYS A 60 -4.98 39.15 -10.96
C LYS A 60 -4.27 39.90 -9.84
N THR A 61 -3.36 40.82 -10.18
CA THR A 61 -2.60 41.60 -9.21
C THR A 61 -3.25 42.95 -8.87
N ASN A 62 -3.01 43.44 -7.66
CA ASN A 62 -3.36 44.78 -7.21
C ASN A 62 -2.22 45.36 -6.35
N TYR A 63 -2.37 46.59 -5.88
CA TYR A 63 -1.43 47.20 -4.95
C TYR A 63 -1.99 47.17 -3.53
N ASP A 64 -1.17 46.73 -2.58
CA ASP A 64 -1.47 46.79 -1.16
C ASP A 64 -1.43 48.24 -0.63
N SER A 65 -1.71 48.42 0.67
CA SER A 65 -1.68 49.74 1.30
C SER A 65 -0.28 50.38 1.39
N ASN A 66 0.79 49.59 1.21
CA ASN A 66 2.18 50.02 1.23
C ASN A 66 2.72 50.31 -0.19
N GLY A 67 1.94 50.01 -1.24
CA GLY A 67 2.32 50.19 -2.65
C GLY A 67 3.06 48.99 -3.24
N ASN A 68 3.09 47.84 -2.56
CA ASN A 68 3.63 46.59 -3.09
C ASN A 68 2.59 45.93 -3.98
N ARG A 69 3.05 45.31 -5.08
CA ARG A 69 2.19 44.53 -5.97
C ARG A 69 1.95 43.15 -5.35
N ILE A 70 0.68 42.76 -5.28
CA ILE A 70 0.21 41.52 -4.66
C ILE A 70 -0.77 40.80 -5.58
N MET A 71 -0.78 39.48 -5.55
CA MET A 71 -1.80 38.64 -6.20
C MET A 71 -2.76 38.08 -5.15
N PHE A 72 -4.06 38.11 -5.44
CA PHE A 72 -5.06 37.46 -4.59
C PHE A 72 -5.24 36.01 -5.00
N HIS A 73 -5.16 35.10 -4.04
CA HIS A 73 -5.39 33.69 -4.25
C HIS A 73 -6.37 33.15 -3.21
N THR A 74 -7.39 32.43 -3.66
CA THR A 74 -8.38 31.79 -2.77
C THR A 74 -7.90 30.39 -2.43
N LEU A 75 -7.70 30.12 -1.14
CA LEU A 75 -7.23 28.85 -0.62
C LEU A 75 -8.31 27.77 -0.72
N GLU A 76 -7.91 26.54 -1.00
CA GLU A 76 -8.80 25.38 -1.05
C GLU A 76 -9.22 24.91 0.35
N ASN A 77 -8.35 25.13 1.35
CA ASN A 77 -8.58 24.74 2.74
C ASN A 77 -8.64 25.98 3.65
N PRO A 78 -9.27 25.87 4.83
CA PRO A 78 -9.27 26.96 5.79
C PRO A 78 -7.86 27.37 6.22
N LEU A 79 -7.62 28.67 6.39
CA LEU A 79 -6.33 29.16 6.86
C LEU A 79 -6.27 29.10 8.38
N TYR A 80 -5.28 28.41 8.92
CA TYR A 80 -4.95 28.43 10.33
C TYR A 80 -3.99 29.57 10.63
N ASN A 81 -4.52 30.66 11.18
CA ASN A 81 -3.71 31.79 11.62
C ASN A 81 -3.36 31.66 13.11
N ASN A 82 -2.18 31.13 13.41
CA ASN A 82 -1.67 31.11 14.77
C ASN A 82 -0.74 32.30 15.04
N THR A 83 -1.33 33.42 15.45
CA THR A 83 -0.58 34.61 15.89
C THR A 83 0.20 34.43 17.19
N GLU A 84 0.10 33.26 17.85
CA GLU A 84 0.76 32.99 19.14
C GLU A 84 2.04 32.16 19.02
N SER A 85 2.36 31.60 17.84
CA SER A 85 3.61 30.87 17.59
C SER A 85 4.68 31.78 16.98
N PRO A 86 5.69 32.24 17.74
CA PRO A 86 6.64 33.27 17.30
C PRO A 86 7.59 32.83 16.16
N ASN A 87 7.63 31.54 15.82
CA ASN A 87 8.56 30.96 14.84
C ASN A 87 7.88 30.54 13.52
N TYR A 88 6.58 30.81 13.34
CA TYR A 88 5.84 30.43 12.14
C TYR A 88 5.43 31.65 11.31
N GLU A 89 5.66 31.58 10.01
CA GLU A 89 5.10 32.53 9.04
C GLU A 89 3.67 32.11 8.69
N LEU A 90 2.86 33.05 8.19
CA LEU A 90 1.48 32.76 7.79
C LEU A 90 1.43 31.74 6.64
N ALA A 91 2.39 31.85 5.72
CA ALA A 91 2.58 30.96 4.58
C ALA A 91 4.05 30.98 4.16
N TYR A 92 4.47 29.98 3.38
CA TYR A 92 5.81 29.85 2.81
C TYR A 92 5.69 29.68 1.30
N LEU A 93 6.60 30.26 0.55
CA LEU A 93 6.65 30.15 -0.92
C LEU A 93 7.85 29.32 -1.35
N PHE A 94 7.68 28.50 -2.37
CA PHE A 94 8.74 27.67 -2.94
C PHE A 94 8.72 27.73 -4.46
N ASN A 95 9.89 27.68 -5.10
CA ASN A 95 9.97 27.47 -6.54
C ASN A 95 9.75 25.99 -6.91
N GLU A 96 9.84 25.68 -8.19
CA GLU A 96 9.69 24.30 -8.72
C GLU A 96 10.73 23.32 -8.15
N ASP A 97 11.90 23.81 -7.76
CA ASP A 97 12.98 23.04 -7.13
C ASP A 97 12.83 22.91 -5.60
N LEU A 98 11.68 23.29 -5.03
CA LEU A 98 11.38 23.30 -3.59
C LEU A 98 12.32 24.19 -2.77
N GLN A 99 12.96 25.19 -3.39
CA GLN A 99 13.78 26.17 -2.68
C GLN A 99 12.89 27.25 -2.07
N TYR A 100 13.13 27.59 -0.81
CA TYR A 100 12.35 28.58 -0.07
C TYR A 100 12.54 30.00 -0.63
N LEU A 101 11.45 30.66 -0.98
CA LEU A 101 11.38 32.03 -1.50
C LEU A 101 11.00 32.99 -0.37
N ALA A 102 11.99 33.38 0.44
CA ALA A 102 11.78 34.26 1.59
C ALA A 102 11.30 35.65 1.16
N LEU A 103 10.44 36.28 1.98
CA LEU A 103 9.98 37.65 1.73
C LEU A 103 11.05 38.68 2.13
N PRO A 104 11.22 39.79 1.37
CA PRO A 104 12.13 40.88 1.74
C PRO A 104 11.69 41.62 3.02
N GLU A 105 12.65 42.23 3.73
CA GLU A 105 12.39 42.99 4.96
C GLU A 105 11.29 44.05 4.76
N GLY A 106 10.25 44.02 5.59
CA GLY A 106 9.09 44.92 5.52
C GLY A 106 7.96 44.46 4.60
N THR A 107 8.06 43.27 4.02
CA THR A 107 6.98 42.58 3.27
C THR A 107 6.44 41.43 4.10
N GLU A 108 5.13 41.33 4.24
CA GLU A 108 4.45 40.26 4.98
C GLU A 108 3.24 39.75 4.18
N PHE A 109 2.85 38.49 4.39
CA PHE A 109 1.58 38.00 3.86
C PHE A 109 0.40 38.69 4.53
N ALA A 110 -0.59 39.05 3.74
CA ALA A 110 -1.90 39.48 4.24
C ALA A 110 -2.96 38.46 3.84
N TRP A 111 -4.05 38.38 4.60
CA TRP A 111 -5.15 37.46 4.31
C TRP A 111 -6.50 38.09 4.70
N SER A 112 -7.59 37.54 4.16
CA SER A 112 -8.95 37.98 4.46
C SER A 112 -9.97 36.87 4.24
N ASP A 113 -11.04 36.89 5.03
CA ASP A 113 -12.22 36.06 4.81
C ASP A 113 -13.24 36.80 3.95
N GLU A 114 -13.68 36.17 2.87
CA GLU A 114 -14.77 36.64 2.02
C GLU A 114 -16.00 35.73 2.18
N SER A 115 -17.18 36.30 2.43
CA SER A 115 -18.42 35.52 2.55
C SER A 115 -19.23 35.59 1.25
N LEU A 116 -19.58 34.43 0.70
CA LEU A 116 -20.51 34.30 -0.41
C LEU A 116 -21.90 33.94 0.13
N ASP A 117 -22.83 34.91 0.09
CA ASP A 117 -24.27 34.78 0.36
C ASP A 117 -24.65 33.86 1.56
N GLY A 118 -23.86 33.91 2.63
CA GLY A 118 -24.22 33.40 3.96
C GLY A 118 -24.03 31.90 4.23
N ALA A 119 -23.21 31.18 3.45
CA ALA A 119 -22.96 29.75 3.71
C ALA A 119 -21.52 29.24 3.55
N LEU A 120 -20.63 29.97 2.86
CA LEU A 120 -19.22 29.56 2.67
C LEU A 120 -18.30 30.75 2.96
N ASP A 121 -17.41 30.57 3.94
CA ASP A 121 -16.29 31.47 4.20
C ASP A 121 -15.15 31.07 3.25
N LEU A 122 -14.74 31.97 2.36
CA LEU A 122 -13.59 31.81 1.49
C LEU A 122 -12.38 32.47 2.14
N HIS A 123 -11.29 31.73 2.28
CA HIS A 123 -10.03 32.26 2.77
C HIS A 123 -9.17 32.73 1.61
N VAL A 124 -8.86 34.03 1.56
CA VAL A 124 -8.07 34.64 0.49
C VAL A 124 -6.74 35.11 1.05
N ILE A 125 -5.63 34.67 0.46
CA ILE A 125 -4.28 35.11 0.78
C ILE A 125 -3.77 36.11 -0.28
N GLN A 126 -3.01 37.09 0.17
CA GLN A 126 -2.35 38.11 -0.65
C GLN A 126 -0.86 37.76 -0.76
N ILE A 127 -0.45 37.36 -1.96
CA ILE A 127 0.90 36.88 -2.25
C ILE A 127 1.73 38.04 -2.83
N PRO A 128 2.83 38.47 -2.18
CA PRO A 128 3.70 39.52 -2.70
C PRO A 128 4.40 39.12 -4.01
N GLU A 129 4.61 40.10 -4.90
CA GLU A 129 5.39 39.92 -6.14
C GLU A 129 6.89 39.71 -5.89
N LEU A 130 7.38 40.21 -4.74
CA LEU A 130 8.80 40.27 -4.41
C LEU A 130 9.21 39.08 -3.53
N PHE A 131 10.36 38.48 -3.83
CA PHE A 131 10.99 37.44 -3.03
C PHE A 131 12.52 37.58 -3.05
N ILE A 132 13.21 36.96 -2.11
CA ILE A 132 14.69 36.90 -2.06
C ILE A 132 15.17 35.75 -2.94
N ASP A 133 16.16 35.99 -3.79
CA ASP A 133 16.72 34.95 -4.66
C ASP A 133 17.34 33.81 -3.82
N PRO A 134 16.91 32.55 -4.00
CA PRO A 134 17.41 31.43 -3.20
C PRO A 134 18.91 31.17 -3.40
N ASN A 135 19.49 31.58 -4.52
CA ASN A 135 20.92 31.42 -4.82
C ASN A 135 21.76 32.61 -4.35
N ASP A 136 21.15 33.78 -4.11
CA ASP A 136 21.81 34.98 -3.58
C ASP A 136 20.89 35.79 -2.65
N SER A 137 21.05 35.57 -1.35
CA SER A 137 20.29 36.26 -0.29
C SER A 137 20.38 37.80 -0.28
N SER A 138 21.26 38.40 -1.09
CA SER A 138 21.38 39.86 -1.24
C SER A 138 20.54 40.45 -2.37
N VAL A 139 19.94 39.60 -3.21
CA VAL A 139 19.15 39.98 -4.38
C VAL A 139 17.67 39.78 -4.10
N THR A 140 16.88 40.79 -4.44
CA THR A 140 15.41 40.69 -4.47
C THR A 140 14.96 40.53 -5.92
N SER A 141 14.19 39.48 -6.16
CA SER A 141 13.63 39.11 -7.45
C SER A 141 12.11 39.32 -7.47
N ILE A 142 11.51 39.25 -8.67
CA ILE A 142 10.07 39.40 -8.88
C ILE A 142 9.54 38.20 -9.68
N PHE A 143 8.29 37.82 -9.43
CA PHE A 143 7.60 36.84 -10.27
C PHE A 143 7.26 37.43 -11.65
N GLU A 144 7.58 36.70 -12.71
CA GLU A 144 7.17 36.95 -14.08
C GLU A 144 5.85 36.25 -14.40
N ASP A 145 5.13 36.74 -15.42
CA ASP A 145 3.85 36.17 -15.83
C ASP A 145 4.04 34.73 -16.34
N GLY A 146 3.35 33.77 -15.72
CA GLY A 146 3.49 32.34 -16.02
C GLY A 146 4.46 31.58 -15.12
N ASP A 147 5.15 32.23 -14.18
CA ASP A 147 5.98 31.54 -13.19
C ASP A 147 5.12 30.66 -12.29
N ILE A 148 5.52 29.41 -12.10
CA ILE A 148 4.84 28.47 -11.21
C ILE A 148 5.61 28.40 -9.88
N PHE A 149 4.87 28.50 -8.78
CA PHE A 149 5.42 28.38 -7.44
C PHE A 149 4.43 27.67 -6.54
N MET A 150 4.93 27.08 -5.46
CA MET A 150 4.13 26.40 -4.47
C MET A 150 3.95 27.30 -3.25
N ILE A 151 2.72 27.41 -2.76
CA ILE A 151 2.45 27.98 -1.45
C ILE A 151 2.20 26.86 -0.44
N ARG A 152 2.83 26.97 0.72
CA ARG A 152 2.55 26.15 1.89
C ARG A 152 1.91 27.00 2.97
N TYR A 153 0.79 26.55 3.52
CA TYR A 153 0.12 27.17 4.66
C TYR A 153 -0.45 26.09 5.56
N ASN A 154 -0.82 26.43 6.80
CA ASN A 154 -1.44 25.47 7.70
C ASN A 154 -2.95 25.63 7.70
N SER A 155 -3.67 24.51 7.76
CA SER A 155 -5.12 24.43 7.93
C SER A 155 -5.46 23.87 9.31
N PRO A 156 -6.55 24.29 9.97
CA PRO A 156 -6.92 23.71 11.25
C PRO A 156 -7.21 22.21 11.10
N VAL A 157 -6.84 21.40 12.10
CA VAL A 157 -7.28 20.01 12.18
C VAL A 157 -8.79 20.00 12.43
N GLU A 158 -9.57 19.65 11.43
CA GLU A 158 -11.01 19.48 11.58
C GLU A 158 -11.31 18.21 12.39
N LYS A 159 -11.94 18.36 13.56
CA LYS A 159 -12.44 17.23 14.37
C LYS A 159 -13.75 16.72 13.78
N THR A 160 -13.72 16.09 12.62
CA THR A 160 -14.92 15.52 11.99
C THR A 160 -14.98 14.02 12.18
N ILE A 161 -16.15 13.51 12.57
CA ILE A 161 -16.52 12.11 12.36
C ILE A 161 -17.51 12.12 11.20
N GLN A 162 -17.17 11.38 10.15
CA GLN A 162 -18.12 11.07 9.11
C GLN A 162 -18.82 9.77 9.49
N ILE A 163 -20.10 9.86 9.83
CA ILE A 163 -20.97 8.70 10.05
C ILE A 163 -21.91 8.63 8.85
N GLY A 164 -21.72 7.63 7.99
CA GLY A 164 -22.74 7.22 7.04
C GLY A 164 -23.74 6.33 7.75
N ILE A 165 -25.04 6.65 7.64
CA ILE A 165 -26.09 5.66 7.91
C ILE A 165 -26.34 4.99 6.57
N GLU A 166 -25.78 3.80 6.37
CA GLU A 166 -26.03 3.03 5.14
C GLU A 166 -27.47 2.50 5.14
N GLU A 167 -27.82 1.61 6.07
CA GLU A 167 -29.12 0.92 6.07
C GLU A 167 -29.61 0.57 7.49
N LEU A 168 -30.91 0.30 7.61
CA LEU A 168 -31.57 -0.08 8.87
C LEU A 168 -32.12 -1.51 8.76
N PHE A 169 -31.49 -2.43 9.49
CA PHE A 169 -31.86 -3.84 9.47
C PHE A 169 -32.78 -4.21 10.64
N PHE A 170 -33.84 -4.97 10.36
CA PHE A 170 -34.69 -5.57 11.39
C PHE A 170 -34.25 -7.00 11.67
N ARG A 171 -33.40 -7.16 12.67
CA ARG A 171 -32.97 -8.49 13.10
C ARG A 171 -34.06 -9.17 13.93
N LYS A 172 -34.71 -10.18 13.34
CA LYS A 172 -35.60 -11.07 14.09
C LYS A 172 -34.76 -11.98 14.97
N LYS A 173 -34.51 -11.58 16.22
CA LYS A 173 -33.82 -12.43 17.20
C LYS A 173 -34.63 -13.73 17.40
N PRO A 174 -34.04 -14.90 17.12
CA PRO A 174 -34.75 -16.16 17.30
C PRO A 174 -34.90 -16.51 18.77
N PHE A 175 -35.77 -17.49 19.04
CA PHE A 175 -36.09 -17.95 20.39
C PHE A 175 -34.80 -18.35 21.15
N ASN A 176 -34.61 -17.82 22.36
CA ASN A 176 -33.45 -18.03 23.25
C ASN A 176 -32.09 -17.45 22.79
N TYR A 177 -32.09 -16.48 21.87
CA TYR A 177 -30.86 -15.75 21.48
C TYR A 177 -30.03 -15.29 22.70
N ASP A 178 -30.67 -14.69 23.70
CA ASP A 178 -29.99 -14.11 24.88
C ASP A 178 -29.27 -15.13 25.78
N THR A 179 -29.46 -16.43 25.56
CA THR A 179 -28.83 -17.49 26.36
C THR A 179 -27.56 -18.09 25.74
N PHE A 180 -27.23 -17.72 24.49
CA PHE A 180 -26.02 -18.16 23.80
C PHE A 180 -25.10 -16.96 23.59
N SER A 181 -23.86 -17.03 24.08
CA SER A 181 -22.89 -15.95 23.98
C SER A 181 -22.27 -15.79 22.60
N GLU A 182 -22.27 -16.86 21.80
CA GLU A 182 -21.70 -16.92 20.44
C GLU A 182 -22.70 -17.62 19.51
N VAL A 183 -22.90 -17.07 18.31
CA VAL A 183 -23.81 -17.65 17.31
C VAL A 183 -23.09 -18.68 16.46
N ALA A 184 -21.84 -18.42 16.07
CA ALA A 184 -20.96 -19.33 15.34
C ALA A 184 -19.51 -19.19 15.82
N GLU A 185 -18.74 -20.28 15.75
CA GLU A 185 -17.35 -20.35 16.23
C GLU A 185 -16.49 -21.30 15.37
N VAL A 186 -15.19 -21.02 15.28
CA VAL A 186 -14.15 -21.92 14.78
C VAL A 186 -13.24 -22.32 15.94
N LEU A 187 -13.07 -23.62 16.13
CA LEU A 187 -12.27 -24.20 17.19
C LEU A 187 -11.09 -24.98 16.60
N LEU A 188 -9.87 -24.57 16.92
CA LEU A 188 -8.66 -25.37 16.68
C LEU A 188 -8.45 -26.26 17.91
N ILE A 189 -8.54 -27.57 17.75
CA ILE A 189 -8.51 -28.52 18.86
C ILE A 189 -7.35 -29.50 18.74
N ASN A 190 -6.78 -29.87 19.88
CA ASN A 190 -5.85 -30.98 20.01
C ASN A 190 -6.57 -32.11 20.76
N THR A 191 -6.91 -33.20 20.08
CA THR A 191 -7.59 -34.34 20.68
C THR A 191 -7.19 -35.67 20.04
N ASP A 192 -7.01 -36.69 20.88
CA ASP A 192 -6.75 -38.07 20.43
C ASP A 192 -8.05 -38.84 20.12
N ASP A 193 -9.22 -38.29 20.48
CA ASP A 193 -10.53 -38.95 20.34
C ASP A 193 -11.62 -37.97 19.92
N ILE A 194 -11.84 -37.88 18.61
CA ILE A 194 -12.88 -37.04 17.98
C ILE A 194 -14.31 -37.43 18.38
N SER A 195 -14.52 -38.61 18.98
CA SER A 195 -15.83 -39.05 19.45
C SER A 195 -16.14 -38.63 20.88
N ASN A 196 -15.13 -38.16 21.63
CA ASN A 196 -15.26 -37.74 23.02
C ASN A 196 -15.22 -36.22 23.15
N TYR A 197 -16.36 -35.59 22.88
CA TYR A 197 -16.54 -34.14 22.88
C TYR A 197 -16.16 -33.42 24.19
N THR A 198 -16.13 -34.15 25.31
CA THR A 198 -15.67 -33.59 26.60
C THR A 198 -14.16 -33.32 26.63
N GLN A 199 -13.41 -33.89 25.69
CA GLN A 199 -11.96 -33.73 25.54
C GLN A 199 -11.57 -32.69 24.48
N PHE A 200 -12.53 -32.04 23.79
CA PHE A 200 -12.20 -31.06 22.74
C PHE A 200 -11.40 -29.84 23.24
N LYS A 201 -11.43 -29.59 24.55
CA LYS A 201 -10.67 -28.51 25.20
C LYS A 201 -9.40 -29.03 25.90
N THR A 202 -9.08 -30.31 25.76
CA THR A 202 -8.00 -30.98 26.49
C THR A 202 -7.07 -31.69 25.50
N PRO A 203 -5.75 -31.44 25.53
CA PRO A 203 -5.03 -30.65 26.52
C PRO A 203 -5.18 -29.13 26.36
N TYR A 204 -5.53 -28.65 25.16
CA TYR A 204 -5.76 -27.24 24.86
C TYR A 204 -6.63 -27.08 23.60
N SER A 205 -7.18 -25.88 23.40
CA SER A 205 -7.92 -25.48 22.20
C SER A 205 -7.83 -23.98 21.99
N TYR A 206 -7.96 -23.51 20.76
CA TYR A 206 -8.07 -22.09 20.41
C TYR A 206 -9.47 -21.82 19.83
N ASN A 207 -10.15 -20.76 20.29
CA ASN A 207 -11.50 -20.40 19.83
C ASN A 207 -11.49 -19.06 19.10
N ILE A 208 -12.10 -19.03 17.92
CA ILE A 208 -12.29 -17.84 17.09
C ILE A 208 -13.80 -17.65 16.93
N SER A 209 -14.35 -16.58 17.49
CA SER A 209 -15.76 -16.26 17.36
C SER A 209 -16.04 -15.65 15.97
N LEU A 210 -17.10 -16.11 15.30
CA LEU A 210 -17.49 -15.61 13.98
C LEU A 210 -18.57 -14.53 14.11
N PRO A 211 -18.43 -13.36 13.46
CA PRO A 211 -19.44 -12.32 13.45
C PRO A 211 -20.71 -12.76 12.67
N ILE A 212 -21.81 -12.07 12.94
CA ILE A 212 -23.20 -12.47 12.63
C ILE A 212 -23.82 -11.76 11.42
N THR A 213 -23.04 -11.09 10.59
CA THR A 213 -23.56 -10.34 9.44
C THR A 213 -23.56 -11.22 8.19
N PRO A 214 -24.74 -11.55 7.62
CA PRO A 214 -24.82 -12.57 6.58
C PRO A 214 -24.45 -12.07 5.16
N PHE A 215 -24.28 -10.76 4.91
CA PHE A 215 -24.01 -10.23 3.56
C PHE A 215 -23.13 -8.99 3.59
N GLN A 216 -22.27 -8.85 2.56
CA GLN A 216 -21.52 -7.62 2.31
C GLN A 216 -22.42 -6.57 1.62
N THR A 217 -23.33 -7.00 0.74
CA THR A 217 -24.52 -6.25 0.27
C THR A 217 -25.63 -7.22 -0.15
N GLU A 218 -26.88 -7.02 0.29
CA GLU A 218 -28.03 -7.89 -0.08
C GLU A 218 -28.31 -7.93 -1.60
N TYR A 219 -27.76 -6.99 -2.37
CA TYR A 219 -28.02 -6.85 -3.80
C TYR A 219 -27.19 -7.75 -4.73
N LEU A 220 -26.04 -8.25 -4.27
CA LEU A 220 -25.08 -8.95 -5.13
C LEU A 220 -24.99 -10.45 -4.86
N GLY A 221 -25.46 -10.92 -3.69
CA GLY A 221 -25.32 -12.33 -3.28
C GLY A 221 -23.88 -12.71 -2.92
N ASP A 222 -23.02 -11.73 -2.64
CA ASP A 222 -21.62 -11.94 -2.30
C ASP A 222 -21.45 -12.34 -0.82
N TYR A 223 -20.58 -13.32 -0.58
CA TYR A 223 -20.22 -13.80 0.77
C TYR A 223 -19.25 -12.82 1.43
N ARG A 224 -19.35 -12.67 2.76
CA ARG A 224 -18.44 -11.81 3.53
C ARG A 224 -17.15 -12.56 3.84
N ASP A 225 -16.02 -11.99 3.46
CA ASP A 225 -14.71 -12.46 3.88
C ASP A 225 -14.47 -12.14 5.36
N PHE A 226 -13.98 -13.13 6.11
CA PHE A 226 -13.60 -12.97 7.51
C PHE A 226 -12.17 -13.44 7.72
N THR A 227 -11.30 -12.50 8.07
CA THR A 227 -9.89 -12.77 8.39
C THR A 227 -9.68 -12.56 9.88
N ALA A 228 -9.26 -13.61 10.59
CA ALA A 228 -8.89 -13.54 12.00
C ALA A 228 -7.39 -13.83 12.18
N LYS A 229 -6.68 -12.96 12.89
CA LYS A 229 -5.31 -13.22 13.32
C LYS A 229 -5.31 -14.28 14.43
N ILE A 230 -4.56 -15.37 14.22
CA ILE A 230 -4.45 -16.47 15.18
C ILE A 230 -3.27 -16.19 16.12
N ASP A 231 -3.55 -15.72 17.34
CA ASP A 231 -2.54 -15.54 18.37
C ASP A 231 -2.37 -16.78 19.25
N LEU A 232 -1.32 -17.56 18.98
CA LEU A 232 -1.01 -18.78 19.73
C LEU A 232 -0.18 -18.53 20.99
N SER A 233 0.16 -17.28 21.34
CA SER A 233 0.95 -16.96 22.53
C SER A 233 0.29 -17.46 23.83
N THR A 234 -1.05 -17.45 23.87
CA THR A 234 -1.89 -17.96 24.96
C THR A 234 -1.72 -19.47 25.20
N LEU A 235 -1.24 -20.20 24.20
CA LEU A 235 -1.01 -21.64 24.22
C LEU A 235 0.48 -22.00 24.29
N SER A 236 1.38 -21.03 24.45
CA SER A 236 2.84 -21.20 24.46
C SER A 236 3.35 -22.30 25.42
N GLN A 237 2.68 -22.51 26.56
CA GLN A 237 3.02 -23.57 27.52
C GLN A 237 2.87 -25.00 26.95
N HIS A 238 2.12 -25.15 25.86
CA HIS A 238 1.91 -26.42 25.18
C HIS A 238 2.81 -26.59 23.95
N ALA A 239 3.61 -25.57 23.60
CA ALA A 239 4.52 -25.62 22.47
C ALA A 239 5.66 -26.60 22.72
N THR A 240 5.95 -27.45 21.73
CA THR A 240 7.11 -28.35 21.73
C THR A 240 8.03 -27.95 20.59
N ASN A 241 9.27 -27.55 20.90
CA ASN A 241 10.23 -27.00 19.93
C ASN A 241 9.71 -25.79 19.13
N GLY A 242 8.86 -24.95 19.74
CA GLY A 242 8.28 -23.78 19.09
C GLY A 242 7.03 -24.06 18.26
N TYR A 243 6.56 -25.32 18.21
CA TYR A 243 5.35 -25.70 17.47
C TYR A 243 4.21 -26.05 18.41
N ILE A 244 3.00 -25.60 18.06
CA ILE A 244 1.73 -26.01 18.68
C ILE A 244 1.01 -26.90 17.67
N ASP A 245 0.49 -28.03 18.14
CA ASP A 245 -0.10 -29.05 17.29
C ASP A 245 -1.63 -29.01 17.41
N PHE A 246 -2.33 -28.91 16.29
CA PHE A 246 -3.79 -29.03 16.24
C PHE A 246 -4.14 -30.26 15.42
N SER A 247 -4.90 -31.16 16.01
CA SER A 247 -5.33 -32.37 15.33
C SER A 247 -6.52 -32.13 14.41
N ASN A 248 -7.37 -31.13 14.73
CA ASN A 248 -8.60 -30.86 14.01
C ASN A 248 -9.00 -29.39 14.05
N ILE A 249 -9.75 -28.98 13.02
CA ILE A 249 -10.50 -27.73 12.93
C ILE A 249 -11.98 -28.11 13.04
N VAL A 250 -12.69 -27.51 14.00
CA VAL A 250 -14.13 -27.73 14.19
C VAL A 250 -14.85 -26.41 14.00
N ILE A 251 -15.80 -26.41 13.06
CA ILE A 251 -16.64 -25.25 12.81
C ILE A 251 -18.03 -25.59 13.30
N SER A 252 -18.62 -24.71 14.11
CA SER A 252 -19.91 -25.02 14.73
C SER A 252 -20.81 -23.81 14.95
N VAL A 253 -22.10 -24.06 14.87
CA VAL A 253 -23.18 -23.11 15.20
C VAL A 253 -23.93 -23.67 16.40
N PRO A 254 -23.53 -23.30 17.63
CA PRO A 254 -24.18 -23.81 18.84
C PRO A 254 -25.65 -23.37 18.96
N ASN A 255 -26.04 -22.29 18.28
CA ASN A 255 -27.41 -21.80 18.25
C ASN A 255 -28.22 -22.45 17.11
N PRO A 256 -29.24 -23.27 17.40
CA PRO A 256 -29.99 -24.02 16.39
C PRO A 256 -30.85 -23.17 15.45
N ALA A 257 -30.93 -21.85 15.70
CA ALA A 257 -31.74 -20.94 14.91
C ALA A 257 -30.97 -20.28 13.75
N TYR A 258 -29.68 -20.61 13.60
CA TYR A 258 -28.82 -20.10 12.55
C TYR A 258 -28.19 -21.27 11.79
N GLU A 259 -27.93 -21.04 10.52
CA GLU A 259 -27.19 -21.94 9.63
C GLU A 259 -25.86 -21.26 9.27
N LEU A 260 -24.80 -22.05 9.13
CA LEU A 260 -23.50 -21.57 8.66
C LEU A 260 -23.23 -22.15 7.28
N THR A 261 -23.01 -21.24 6.33
CA THR A 261 -22.58 -21.57 4.98
C THR A 261 -21.13 -21.11 4.83
N ILE A 262 -20.27 -21.97 4.29
CA ILE A 262 -18.85 -21.70 4.10
C ILE A 262 -18.57 -21.87 2.61
N GLN A 263 -18.11 -20.80 1.97
CA GLN A 263 -17.69 -20.86 0.57
C GLN A 263 -16.22 -21.28 0.46
N GLU A 264 -15.35 -20.70 1.27
CA GLU A 264 -13.93 -20.98 1.30
C GLU A 264 -13.42 -20.87 2.73
N ILE A 265 -12.42 -21.66 3.05
CA ILE A 265 -11.66 -21.55 4.29
C ILE A 265 -10.18 -21.79 3.98
N GLY A 266 -9.33 -20.89 4.47
CA GLY A 266 -7.89 -21.02 4.39
C GLY A 266 -7.21 -20.70 5.71
N ILE A 267 -6.14 -21.42 6.01
CA ILE A 267 -5.15 -21.07 7.01
C ILE A 267 -3.84 -20.83 6.27
N TYR A 268 -3.38 -19.60 6.38
CA TYR A 268 -2.21 -19.09 5.70
C TYR A 268 -1.15 -18.81 6.76
N GLU A 269 0.09 -19.18 6.47
CA GLU A 269 1.21 -18.64 7.23
C GLU A 269 1.36 -17.17 6.84
N GLU A 270 1.12 -16.25 7.78
CA GLU A 270 1.41 -14.82 7.58
C GLU A 270 2.92 -14.68 7.34
N LYS A 271 3.30 -14.27 6.14
CA LYS A 271 4.67 -13.88 5.81
C LYS A 271 4.69 -12.42 5.46
N ALA A 272 5.86 -11.80 5.61
CA ALA A 272 6.08 -10.42 5.18
C ALA A 272 5.52 -10.26 3.77
N LYS A 273 4.65 -9.25 3.60
CA LYS A 273 3.93 -8.93 2.35
C LYS A 273 4.83 -9.15 1.14
N ASP A 274 4.25 -9.72 0.09
CA ASP A 274 4.87 -9.82 -1.24
C ASP A 274 5.64 -8.53 -1.53
N PHE A 275 6.95 -8.66 -1.71
CA PHE A 275 7.75 -7.57 -2.22
C PHE A 275 7.20 -7.29 -3.63
N PRO A 276 6.63 -6.10 -3.90
CA PRO A 276 5.80 -5.86 -5.08
C PRO A 276 6.58 -5.89 -6.40
N GLN A 277 7.88 -6.16 -6.36
CA GLN A 277 8.77 -6.14 -7.50
C GLN A 277 9.31 -7.53 -7.83
N ASN A 278 8.92 -8.02 -9.01
CA ASN A 278 9.60 -9.12 -9.68
C ASN A 278 10.91 -8.69 -10.35
N ASP A 279 11.51 -7.60 -9.88
CA ASP A 279 12.62 -6.97 -10.55
C ASP A 279 13.94 -7.69 -10.27
N VAL A 280 14.87 -7.43 -11.16
CA VAL A 280 16.25 -7.84 -11.07
C VAL A 280 17.06 -6.62 -11.39
N PHE A 281 18.07 -6.33 -10.58
CA PHE A 281 18.95 -5.20 -10.87
C PHE A 281 20.23 -5.71 -11.52
N SER A 282 20.80 -4.86 -12.37
CA SER A 282 22.12 -5.06 -12.96
C SER A 282 22.81 -3.70 -13.02
N ASP A 283 24.06 -3.63 -12.57
CA ASP A 283 24.86 -2.41 -12.61
C ASP A 283 26.35 -2.76 -12.85
N TYR A 284 27.09 -1.84 -13.45
CA TYR A 284 28.53 -1.98 -13.62
C TYR A 284 29.23 -1.87 -12.27
N ILE A 285 30.28 -2.64 -12.07
CA ILE A 285 31.09 -2.56 -10.85
C ILE A 285 31.93 -1.29 -10.87
N TRP A 286 32.58 -1.00 -11.99
CA TRP A 286 33.36 0.23 -12.16
C TRP A 286 32.46 1.38 -12.58
N ARG A 287 31.86 2.03 -11.59
CA ARG A 287 30.93 3.15 -11.81
C ARG A 287 31.67 4.46 -12.03
N ASN A 288 31.05 5.38 -12.75
CA ASN A 288 31.59 6.72 -12.93
C ASN A 288 31.24 7.56 -11.70
N THR A 289 32.16 7.61 -10.74
CA THR A 289 31.95 8.25 -9.43
C THR A 289 32.43 9.70 -9.42
N GLU A 290 33.28 10.06 -10.37
CA GLU A 290 33.77 11.42 -10.57
C GLU A 290 32.98 12.11 -11.67
N LYS A 291 32.61 13.37 -11.44
CA LYS A 291 31.88 14.21 -12.38
C LYS A 291 32.47 15.61 -12.40
N GLU A 292 32.85 16.08 -13.57
CA GLU A 292 33.29 17.46 -13.81
C GLU A 292 32.38 18.11 -14.84
N THR A 293 31.82 19.29 -14.52
CA THR A 293 30.90 20.00 -15.42
C THR A 293 31.44 21.39 -15.74
N ILE A 294 31.48 21.72 -17.03
CA ILE A 294 32.02 22.96 -17.56
C ILE A 294 30.95 23.61 -18.45
N ILE A 295 30.87 24.94 -18.45
CA ILE A 295 29.97 25.69 -19.34
C ILE A 295 30.68 25.98 -20.66
N THR A 296 30.04 25.64 -21.78
CA THR A 296 30.56 25.95 -23.12
C THR A 296 30.48 27.45 -23.41
N GLY A 297 31.39 27.94 -24.25
CA GLY A 297 31.41 29.33 -24.69
C GLY A 297 30.30 29.67 -25.69
N ILE A 298 30.27 30.94 -26.09
CA ILE A 298 29.35 31.46 -27.13
C ILE A 298 29.60 30.78 -28.49
N ASP A 299 30.85 30.38 -28.76
CA ASP A 299 31.22 29.55 -29.91
C ASP A 299 32.06 28.36 -29.43
N PRO A 300 31.40 27.23 -29.12
CA PRO A 300 32.09 26.07 -28.57
C PRO A 300 33.22 25.56 -29.47
N SER A 301 33.18 25.82 -30.79
CA SER A 301 34.19 25.30 -31.72
C SER A 301 35.61 25.87 -31.49
N THR A 302 35.69 26.95 -30.71
CA THR A 302 36.95 27.61 -30.33
C THR A 302 37.37 27.34 -28.89
N ASP A 303 36.55 26.61 -28.14
CA ASP A 303 36.80 26.35 -26.73
C ASP A 303 37.92 25.33 -26.53
N THR A 304 38.58 25.46 -25.38
CA THR A 304 39.48 24.47 -24.81
C THR A 304 39.04 24.17 -23.39
N TYR A 305 38.87 22.88 -23.08
CA TYR A 305 38.42 22.44 -21.76
C TYR A 305 39.55 21.74 -21.03
N GLN A 306 39.83 22.16 -19.80
CA GLN A 306 40.79 21.48 -18.93
C GLN A 306 40.02 20.89 -17.76
N LEU A 307 40.24 19.61 -17.50
CA LEU A 307 39.69 18.92 -16.34
C LEU A 307 40.64 19.10 -15.15
N ASP A 308 40.07 19.28 -13.96
CA ASP A 308 40.79 19.38 -12.70
C ASP A 308 41.34 18.01 -12.26
N LEU A 309 40.63 16.93 -12.62
CA LEU A 309 40.99 15.53 -12.33
C LEU A 309 41.38 15.32 -10.86
N ILE A 310 40.53 15.79 -9.94
CA ILE A 310 40.76 15.73 -8.48
C ILE A 310 41.18 14.31 -8.07
N ASN A 311 40.43 13.32 -8.55
CA ASN A 311 40.83 11.92 -8.57
C ASN A 311 41.29 11.52 -9.96
N THR A 312 42.41 10.79 -10.04
CA THR A 312 42.99 10.38 -11.32
C THR A 312 42.13 9.29 -11.98
N PRO A 313 41.68 9.48 -13.23
CA PRO A 313 40.90 8.47 -13.96
C PRO A 313 41.65 7.14 -14.11
N LEU A 314 40.89 6.04 -14.20
CA LEU A 314 41.44 4.74 -14.59
C LEU A 314 42.18 4.85 -15.92
N PHE A 315 43.34 4.19 -16.00
CA PHE A 315 44.23 4.18 -17.18
C PHE A 315 44.82 5.53 -17.60
N TYR A 316 44.63 6.61 -16.84
CA TYR A 316 45.14 7.94 -17.21
C TYR A 316 46.67 7.95 -17.42
N ASN A 317 47.40 7.20 -16.59
CA ASN A 317 48.85 7.07 -16.63
C ASN A 317 49.34 5.81 -17.39
N ASP A 318 48.48 5.17 -18.18
CA ASP A 318 48.84 3.98 -18.95
C ASP A 318 49.89 4.33 -20.04
N PRO A 319 50.81 3.41 -20.40
CA PRO A 319 51.71 3.60 -21.54
C PRO A 319 51.01 4.00 -22.85
N ASP A 320 49.77 3.52 -23.07
CA ASP A 320 48.87 4.05 -24.09
C ASP A 320 48.14 5.29 -23.54
N LYS A 321 48.71 6.47 -23.81
CA LYS A 321 48.19 7.76 -23.35
C LYS A 321 46.71 8.01 -23.67
N GLY A 322 46.14 7.35 -24.67
CA GLY A 322 44.75 7.54 -25.09
C GLY A 322 43.77 6.55 -24.47
N LYS A 323 44.23 5.60 -23.67
CA LYS A 323 43.40 4.47 -23.20
C LYS A 323 42.26 4.92 -22.30
N TRP A 324 42.53 5.81 -21.35
CA TRP A 324 41.52 6.32 -20.42
C TRP A 324 40.36 7.06 -21.11
N LEU A 325 40.62 7.70 -22.26
CA LEU A 325 39.62 8.43 -23.03
C LEU A 325 38.46 7.55 -23.51
N LYS A 326 38.70 6.24 -23.66
CA LYS A 326 37.68 5.25 -24.06
C LYS A 326 36.65 4.97 -22.95
N TYR A 327 37.00 5.32 -21.72
CA TYR A 327 36.19 5.08 -20.53
C TYR A 327 35.62 6.38 -19.95
N LEU A 328 35.70 7.47 -20.71
CA LEU A 328 35.02 8.72 -20.38
C LEU A 328 33.58 8.69 -20.87
N ASN A 329 32.68 9.14 -20.01
CA ASN A 329 31.31 9.46 -20.41
C ASN A 329 31.20 10.98 -20.55
N ILE A 330 30.97 11.48 -21.76
CA ILE A 330 30.91 12.93 -22.02
C ILE A 330 29.54 13.27 -22.59
N TYR A 331 28.81 14.18 -21.97
CA TYR A 331 27.48 14.56 -22.44
C TYR A 331 27.11 16.02 -22.12
N ASP A 332 26.15 16.57 -22.87
CA ASP A 332 25.58 17.90 -22.58
C ASP A 332 24.32 17.83 -21.68
N GLU A 333 23.79 18.98 -21.31
CA GLU A 333 22.52 19.15 -20.58
C GLU A 333 21.34 18.32 -21.17
N ASN A 334 21.35 18.06 -22.48
CA ASN A 334 20.30 17.32 -23.20
C ASN A 334 20.59 15.81 -23.26
N LYS A 335 21.60 15.33 -22.52
CA LYS A 335 22.12 13.96 -22.56
C LYS A 335 22.57 13.53 -23.96
N THR A 336 23.12 14.48 -24.71
CA THR A 336 23.77 14.22 -25.99
C THR A 336 25.19 13.75 -25.73
N TYR A 337 25.55 12.53 -26.14
CA TYR A 337 26.86 11.94 -25.86
C TYR A 337 27.93 12.28 -26.90
N PHE A 338 29.16 12.50 -26.43
CA PHE A 338 30.34 12.83 -27.23
C PHE A 338 31.48 11.86 -26.97
N SER A 339 32.29 11.60 -28.00
CA SER A 339 33.47 10.75 -27.92
C SER A 339 34.76 11.56 -27.86
N ALA A 340 35.78 11.03 -27.18
CA ALA A 340 37.10 11.63 -27.08
C ALA A 340 38.21 10.69 -27.56
N GLY A 341 39.27 11.25 -28.12
CA GLY A 341 40.46 10.51 -28.56
C GLY A 341 41.69 11.40 -28.69
N LEU A 342 42.82 10.80 -29.08
CA LEU A 342 44.07 11.55 -29.31
C LEU A 342 44.17 12.15 -30.71
N GLN A 343 43.57 11.49 -31.71
CA GLN A 343 43.62 11.86 -33.13
C GLN A 343 42.60 11.02 -33.92
N GLY A 344 42.25 11.47 -35.13
CA GLY A 344 41.32 10.78 -36.03
C GLY A 344 40.19 11.70 -36.47
N ASP A 345 39.38 11.27 -37.43
CA ASP A 345 38.13 11.93 -37.85
C ASP A 345 36.89 11.29 -37.19
N GLU A 346 37.11 10.31 -36.33
CA GLU A 346 36.06 9.56 -35.64
C GLU A 346 35.69 10.16 -34.27
N TYR A 347 36.57 10.88 -33.59
CA TYR A 347 36.26 11.45 -32.26
C TYR A 347 35.78 12.90 -32.35
N GLN A 348 34.79 13.29 -31.54
CA GLN A 348 34.31 14.68 -31.51
C GLN A 348 35.24 15.60 -30.73
N LEU A 349 35.85 15.10 -29.65
CA LEU A 349 36.84 15.83 -28.85
C LEU A 349 38.23 15.21 -29.05
N ILE A 350 39.24 16.07 -29.19
CA ILE A 350 40.65 15.69 -29.17
C ILE A 350 41.25 16.13 -27.84
N TRP A 351 41.86 15.20 -27.13
CA TRP A 351 42.66 15.47 -25.94
C TRP A 351 44.14 15.63 -26.32
N ASP A 352 44.73 16.77 -25.97
CA ASP A 352 46.16 17.02 -26.14
C ASP A 352 46.92 16.62 -24.85
N PRO A 353 47.74 15.55 -24.87
CA PRO A 353 48.47 15.10 -23.70
C PRO A 353 49.60 16.05 -23.25
N ASP A 354 50.03 16.99 -24.10
CA ASP A 354 51.09 17.94 -23.77
C ASP A 354 50.56 19.19 -23.06
N THR A 355 49.31 19.60 -23.34
CA THR A 355 48.63 20.72 -22.66
C THR A 355 47.59 20.27 -21.63
N SER A 356 47.17 19.00 -21.66
CA SER A 356 46.07 18.44 -20.86
C SER A 356 44.72 19.09 -21.13
N GLU A 357 44.49 19.53 -22.36
CA GLU A 357 43.25 20.21 -22.78
C GLU A 357 42.47 19.38 -23.81
N PHE A 358 41.15 19.46 -23.75
CA PHE A 358 40.23 18.98 -24.77
C PHE A 358 39.85 20.11 -25.72
N SER A 359 39.75 19.80 -27.01
CA SER A 359 39.28 20.72 -28.05
C SER A 359 38.38 20.00 -29.05
N TRP A 360 37.44 20.73 -29.65
CA TRP A 360 36.55 20.14 -30.66
C TRP A 360 37.28 19.82 -31.95
N ASN A 361 37.02 18.63 -32.47
CA ASN A 361 37.69 18.11 -33.64
C ASN A 361 37.10 18.67 -34.94
N SER A 362 37.78 19.64 -35.54
CA SER A 362 37.39 20.17 -36.85
C SER A 362 37.40 19.14 -38.00
N ALA A 363 38.07 18.00 -37.82
CA ALA A 363 38.12 16.92 -38.79
C ALA A 363 37.04 15.85 -38.57
N PHE A 364 36.19 15.96 -37.53
CA PHE A 364 35.18 14.96 -37.22
C PHE A 364 34.19 14.76 -38.37
N ASN A 365 33.97 13.50 -38.73
CA ASN A 365 32.97 13.10 -39.70
C ASN A 365 31.67 12.75 -38.96
N GLN A 366 30.63 13.56 -39.17
CA GLN A 366 29.30 13.39 -38.56
C GLN A 366 28.64 12.02 -38.83
N PHE A 367 29.17 11.25 -39.79
CA PHE A 367 28.73 9.90 -40.09
C PHE A 367 29.74 8.89 -39.55
N GLN A 368 29.44 8.28 -38.40
CA GLN A 368 30.14 7.10 -37.94
C GLN A 368 29.45 5.83 -38.46
N ASN A 369 30.24 4.85 -38.87
CA ASN A 369 29.75 3.55 -39.29
C ASN A 369 29.76 2.60 -38.10
N TYR A 370 28.59 2.34 -37.52
CA TYR A 370 28.42 1.36 -36.46
C TYR A 370 27.74 0.11 -37.03
N TRP A 371 28.47 -1.00 -37.08
CA TRP A 371 27.98 -2.29 -37.61
C TRP A 371 27.30 -2.23 -38.99
N GLY A 372 27.76 -1.34 -39.88
CA GLY A 372 27.23 -1.19 -41.23
C GLY A 372 26.11 -0.16 -41.38
N PHE A 373 25.72 0.52 -40.30
CA PHE A 373 24.76 1.63 -40.31
C PHE A 373 25.49 2.97 -40.10
N GLU A 374 25.18 3.94 -40.95
CA GLU A 374 25.66 5.31 -40.78
C GLU A 374 24.70 6.05 -39.83
N THR A 375 25.17 6.39 -38.64
CA THR A 375 24.44 7.23 -37.69
C THR A 375 24.95 8.66 -37.80
N ASN A 376 24.03 9.63 -37.81
CA ASN A 376 24.39 11.05 -37.77
C ASN A 376 24.60 11.45 -36.31
N LEU A 377 25.83 11.79 -35.97
CA LEU A 377 26.21 12.22 -34.63
C LEU A 377 26.30 13.75 -34.55
N PRO A 378 26.01 14.32 -33.38
CA PRO A 378 26.19 15.74 -33.12
C PRO A 378 27.67 16.10 -33.24
N LEU A 379 27.93 17.19 -33.96
CA LEU A 379 29.28 17.69 -34.22
C LEU A 379 29.91 18.31 -32.96
N ILE A 380 29.08 19.04 -32.19
CA ILE A 380 29.51 19.88 -31.08
C ILE A 380 28.37 20.10 -30.09
N ALA A 381 28.71 20.37 -28.82
CA ALA A 381 27.75 20.80 -27.81
C ALA A 381 27.11 22.15 -28.15
N LYS A 382 25.96 22.45 -27.54
CA LYS A 382 25.30 23.74 -27.71
C LYS A 382 26.17 24.88 -27.11
N PRO A 383 26.05 26.11 -27.62
CA PRO A 383 26.63 27.28 -26.97
C PRO A 383 26.00 27.54 -25.60
N GLU A 384 26.81 28.02 -24.65
CA GLU A 384 26.35 28.42 -23.31
C GLU A 384 25.58 27.32 -22.56
N SER A 385 25.95 26.06 -22.77
CA SER A 385 25.32 24.88 -22.14
C SER A 385 26.31 24.12 -21.25
N GLU A 386 25.79 23.29 -20.36
CA GLU A 386 26.63 22.37 -19.57
C GLU A 386 27.22 21.26 -20.45
N LEU A 387 28.51 20.97 -20.24
CA LEU A 387 29.23 19.82 -20.75
C LEU A 387 29.83 19.07 -19.57
N THR A 388 29.39 17.84 -19.37
CA THR A 388 29.79 16.98 -18.26
C THR A 388 30.75 15.90 -18.74
N PHE A 389 31.79 15.64 -17.95
CA PHE A 389 32.73 14.52 -18.06
C PHE A 389 32.58 13.65 -16.82
N GLU A 390 32.27 12.37 -17.00
CA GLU A 390 32.24 11.38 -15.92
C GLU A 390 33.27 10.27 -16.16
N TYR A 391 33.85 9.77 -15.08
CA TYR A 391 34.87 8.72 -15.15
C TYR A 391 35.00 7.94 -13.84
N SER A 392 35.54 6.73 -13.95
CA SER A 392 35.95 5.90 -12.81
C SER A 392 37.40 6.14 -12.40
N HIS A 393 37.70 5.91 -11.13
CA HIS A 393 39.05 5.88 -10.54
C HIS A 393 39.25 4.58 -9.74
N ASN A 394 40.45 4.39 -9.17
CA ASN A 394 40.88 3.13 -8.55
C ASN A 394 39.99 2.60 -7.39
N THR A 395 39.12 3.42 -6.81
CA THR A 395 38.20 3.00 -5.74
C THR A 395 36.73 3.16 -6.12
N SER A 396 36.41 3.44 -7.38
CA SER A 396 35.01 3.56 -7.82
C SER A 396 34.21 2.27 -7.62
N TRP A 397 34.88 1.11 -7.64
CA TRP A 397 34.27 -0.18 -7.37
C TRP A 397 33.73 -0.33 -5.94
N SER A 398 34.26 0.43 -4.98
CA SER A 398 33.87 0.32 -3.57
C SER A 398 32.71 1.23 -3.18
N GLU A 399 32.22 2.06 -4.10
CA GLU A 399 31.00 2.83 -3.85
C GLU A 399 29.82 1.88 -3.60
N SER A 400 28.85 2.32 -2.80
CA SER A 400 27.69 1.51 -2.45
C SER A 400 26.62 1.49 -3.55
N PHE A 401 25.99 0.35 -3.80
CA PHE A 401 24.81 0.22 -4.66
C PHE A 401 23.58 0.52 -3.83
N SER A 402 22.81 1.54 -4.21
CA SER A 402 21.61 1.97 -3.47
C SER A 402 20.36 1.39 -4.10
N PHE A 403 19.60 0.65 -3.31
CA PHE A 403 18.29 0.09 -3.67
C PHE A 403 17.21 0.87 -2.92
N ASN A 404 16.50 1.74 -3.65
CA ASN A 404 15.40 2.55 -3.13
C ASN A 404 14.10 1.74 -3.15
N TYR A 405 14.10 0.61 -2.46
CA TYR A 405 12.92 -0.23 -2.33
C TYR A 405 12.52 -0.38 -0.87
N GLU A 406 11.24 -0.17 -0.61
CA GLU A 406 10.67 -0.32 0.72
C GLU A 406 10.50 -1.80 1.08
N ASN A 407 10.75 -2.12 2.35
CA ASN A 407 10.62 -3.44 2.97
C ASN A 407 11.44 -4.53 2.30
N LEU A 408 12.62 -4.17 1.79
CA LEU A 408 13.53 -5.14 1.21
C LEU A 408 14.21 -5.94 2.32
N ASP A 409 13.84 -7.21 2.51
CA ASP A 409 14.59 -8.11 3.39
C ASP A 409 15.92 -8.51 2.73
N ALA A 410 17.01 -7.87 3.15
CA ALA A 410 18.34 -8.12 2.62
C ALA A 410 18.81 -9.57 2.81
N GLY A 411 18.25 -10.32 3.76
CA GLY A 411 18.53 -11.73 3.98
C GLY A 411 18.01 -12.66 2.87
N THR A 412 17.14 -12.14 2.01
CA THR A 412 16.52 -12.88 0.90
C THR A 412 17.13 -12.57 -0.47
N LEU A 413 18.05 -11.60 -0.52
CA LEU A 413 18.71 -11.17 -1.73
C LEU A 413 19.70 -12.21 -2.25
N LEU A 414 19.61 -12.50 -3.53
CA LEU A 414 20.61 -13.30 -4.24
C LEU A 414 21.41 -12.39 -5.17
N ILE A 415 22.71 -12.28 -4.91
CA ILE A 415 23.64 -11.43 -5.67
C ILE A 415 24.62 -12.29 -6.46
N ILE A 416 24.75 -12.02 -7.75
CA ILE A 416 25.59 -12.75 -8.71
C ILE A 416 26.57 -11.79 -9.37
N TYR A 417 27.82 -12.19 -9.51
CA TYR A 417 28.84 -11.54 -10.33
C TYR A 417 28.93 -12.22 -11.70
N GLU A 418 28.93 -11.42 -12.77
CA GLU A 418 29.05 -11.89 -14.17
C GLU A 418 28.06 -12.99 -14.56
N TYR A 419 26.86 -12.98 -13.98
CA TYR A 419 25.81 -14.00 -14.18
C TYR A 419 26.18 -15.46 -13.82
N ASP A 420 27.41 -15.72 -13.36
CA ASP A 420 27.96 -17.06 -13.14
C ASP A 420 28.35 -17.33 -11.68
N TYR A 421 28.69 -16.30 -10.90
CA TYR A 421 29.27 -16.45 -9.57
C TYR A 421 28.36 -15.91 -8.47
N LEU A 422 27.78 -16.81 -7.67
CA LEU A 422 27.01 -16.44 -6.47
C LEU A 422 27.95 -15.83 -5.41
N LEU A 423 27.69 -14.57 -5.06
CA LEU A 423 28.46 -13.85 -4.05
C LEU A 423 27.99 -14.19 -2.63
N LYS A 424 28.93 -14.19 -1.68
CA LYS A 424 28.68 -14.47 -0.26
C LYS A 424 28.34 -13.17 0.50
N PRO A 425 27.15 -13.05 1.10
CA PRO A 425 26.86 -11.93 1.99
C PRO A 425 27.62 -12.06 3.31
N ARG A 426 27.88 -10.92 3.96
CA ARG A 426 28.36 -10.88 5.34
C ARG A 426 27.34 -11.46 6.33
N TYR A 427 26.08 -11.09 6.19
CA TYR A 427 24.99 -11.57 7.04
C TYR A 427 23.94 -12.28 6.19
N PHE A 428 23.43 -13.42 6.67
CA PHE A 428 22.33 -14.12 6.02
C PHE A 428 21.45 -14.85 7.02
N THR A 429 20.20 -15.07 6.66
CA THR A 429 19.23 -15.78 7.50
C THR A 429 19.15 -17.24 7.09
N ARG A 430 19.23 -18.15 8.07
CA ARG A 430 18.96 -19.57 7.85
C ARG A 430 18.16 -20.15 9.01
N TYR A 431 16.98 -20.69 8.73
CA TYR A 431 16.06 -21.22 9.75
C TYR A 431 15.82 -20.22 10.89
N ASN A 432 15.50 -18.96 10.55
CA ASN A 432 15.27 -17.86 11.48
C ASN A 432 16.44 -17.53 12.43
N ASN A 433 17.66 -17.93 12.07
CA ASN A 433 18.86 -17.50 12.75
C ASN A 433 19.72 -16.67 11.81
N THR A 434 20.11 -15.48 12.26
CA THR A 434 21.09 -14.64 11.59
C THR A 434 22.47 -15.22 11.80
N LEU A 435 23.17 -15.47 10.70
CA LEU A 435 24.54 -15.97 10.68
C LEU A 435 25.45 -14.93 10.06
N GLU A 436 26.64 -14.78 10.62
CA GLU A 436 27.70 -13.90 10.10
C GLU A 436 28.79 -14.75 9.44
N ASN A 437 29.12 -14.44 8.19
CA ASN A 437 30.28 -14.96 7.50
C ASN A 437 31.52 -14.13 7.83
N THR A 438 32.61 -14.78 8.23
CA THR A 438 33.90 -14.13 8.45
C THR A 438 34.64 -13.79 7.15
N ASP A 439 34.23 -14.40 6.05
CA ASP A 439 34.76 -14.24 4.69
C ASP A 439 33.55 -14.00 3.77
N TYR A 440 33.44 -12.79 3.25
CA TYR A 440 32.27 -12.30 2.53
C TYR A 440 32.68 -11.42 1.35
N ASP A 441 31.88 -11.44 0.30
CA ASP A 441 32.09 -10.68 -0.94
C ASP A 441 31.40 -9.31 -0.88
N TYR A 442 30.33 -9.20 -0.09
CA TYR A 442 29.61 -7.94 0.09
C TYR A 442 28.92 -7.88 1.46
N GLU A 443 28.58 -6.68 1.89
CA GLU A 443 27.74 -6.44 3.04
C GLU A 443 26.61 -5.46 2.71
N PHE A 444 25.51 -5.60 3.45
CA PHE A 444 24.38 -4.68 3.37
C PHE A 444 24.40 -3.72 4.56
N GLU A 445 24.06 -2.46 4.28
CA GLU A 445 23.57 -1.51 5.25
C GLU A 445 22.15 -1.11 4.86
N GLN A 446 21.20 -1.34 5.75
CA GLN A 446 19.81 -1.03 5.55
C GLN A 446 19.41 0.13 6.45
N PHE A 447 18.48 0.94 5.96
CA PHE A 447 17.98 2.10 6.67
C PHE A 447 16.48 2.00 6.80
N TYR A 448 15.95 2.27 7.99
CA TYR A 448 14.53 2.49 8.22
C TYR A 448 14.36 3.94 8.64
N SER A 449 13.41 4.64 8.03
CA SER A 449 13.10 6.01 8.40
C SER A 449 11.63 6.16 8.69
N GLU A 450 11.32 6.85 9.77
CA GLU A 450 9.96 7.15 10.18
C GLU A 450 9.87 8.62 10.57
N SER A 451 8.80 9.28 10.11
CA SER A 451 8.60 10.71 10.30
C SER A 451 7.37 10.96 11.15
N PHE A 452 7.49 11.83 12.15
CA PHE A 452 6.39 12.23 13.01
C PHE A 452 6.38 13.74 13.23
N THR A 453 5.25 14.27 13.68
CA THR A 453 5.08 15.70 13.97
C THR A 453 4.77 15.89 15.45
N VAL A 454 5.45 16.82 16.10
CA VAL A 454 5.18 17.18 17.49
C VAL A 454 4.23 18.37 17.51
N TYR A 455 2.95 18.12 17.80
CA TYR A 455 1.92 19.17 17.78
C TYR A 455 1.83 19.98 19.07
N SER A 456 2.31 19.43 20.19
CA SER A 456 2.28 20.08 21.50
C SER A 456 3.53 20.94 21.74
N ASP A 457 3.36 22.04 22.48
CA ASP A 457 4.48 22.81 23.03
C ASP A 457 5.17 22.01 24.14
N ALA A 458 5.97 21.00 23.74
CA ALA A 458 6.62 20.04 24.61
C ALA A 458 8.15 20.07 24.45
N VAL A 459 8.82 20.21 25.60
CA VAL A 459 10.30 20.16 25.72
C VAL A 459 10.81 18.73 25.51
N ASP A 460 10.00 17.73 25.80
CA ASP A 460 10.27 16.32 25.57
C ASP A 460 9.17 15.66 24.74
N TYR A 461 9.57 14.81 23.81
CA TYR A 461 8.64 13.99 23.04
C TYR A 461 9.17 12.56 22.92
N THR A 462 8.30 11.60 23.20
CA THR A 462 8.60 10.17 22.99
C THR A 462 7.78 9.69 21.82
N HIS A 463 8.48 9.30 20.76
CA HIS A 463 7.91 8.64 19.60
C HIS A 463 8.03 7.13 19.77
N THR A 464 6.94 6.41 19.53
CA THR A 464 6.95 4.95 19.42
C THR A 464 6.87 4.63 17.93
N PHE A 465 7.82 3.86 17.42
CA PHE A 465 7.87 3.49 16.01
C PHE A 465 6.63 2.68 15.63
N ASP A 466 5.97 3.06 14.54
CA ASP A 466 4.80 2.38 13.97
C ASP A 466 5.23 1.19 13.12
N ILE A 467 5.81 0.18 13.78
CA ILE A 467 6.24 -1.09 13.17
C ILE A 467 5.77 -2.28 13.99
N ASP A 468 5.41 -3.36 13.30
CA ASP A 468 4.99 -4.63 13.91
C ASP A 468 6.17 -5.45 14.47
N TYR A 469 7.41 -4.98 14.32
CA TYR A 469 8.65 -5.70 14.64
C TYR A 469 9.33 -5.20 15.92
N ASP A 470 9.99 -6.09 16.65
CA ASP A 470 10.75 -5.78 17.86
C ASP A 470 12.16 -5.28 17.50
N LEU A 471 12.44 -4.00 17.75
CA LEU A 471 13.74 -3.38 17.47
C LEU A 471 14.92 -4.05 18.19
N SER A 472 14.67 -4.80 19.26
CA SER A 472 15.70 -5.51 20.02
C SER A 472 15.99 -6.93 19.54
N GLN A 473 15.04 -7.58 18.84
CA GLN A 473 15.15 -8.99 18.43
C GLN A 473 15.22 -9.18 16.92
N ASP A 474 14.46 -8.39 16.16
CA ASP A 474 14.24 -8.63 14.73
C ASP A 474 15.28 -7.95 13.82
N PHE A 475 16.12 -7.08 14.40
CA PHE A 475 17.15 -6.32 13.67
C PHE A 475 18.56 -6.68 14.14
N ALA A 476 19.49 -6.84 13.21
CA ALA A 476 20.90 -7.08 13.49
C ALA A 476 21.71 -5.78 13.44
N ASN A 477 22.52 -5.54 14.47
CA ASN A 477 23.38 -4.34 14.59
C ASN A 477 22.62 -3.01 14.48
N LEU A 478 21.37 -2.97 14.96
CA LEU A 478 20.54 -1.78 14.95
C LEU A 478 21.20 -0.62 15.71
N ALA A 479 21.26 0.53 15.05
CA ALA A 479 21.69 1.77 15.64
C ALA A 479 20.81 2.94 15.17
N LEU A 480 20.78 3.99 15.98
CA LEU A 480 20.26 5.28 15.57
C LEU A 480 21.28 5.91 14.61
N TYR A 481 20.89 6.10 13.35
CA TYR A 481 21.74 6.71 12.34
C TYR A 481 21.73 8.23 12.50
N ARG A 482 20.55 8.85 12.34
CA ARG A 482 20.35 10.30 12.42
C ARG A 482 18.92 10.67 12.79
N ILE A 483 18.75 11.88 13.32
CA ILE A 483 17.45 12.53 13.45
C ILE A 483 17.49 13.84 12.67
N VAL A 484 16.49 14.05 11.82
CA VAL A 484 16.37 15.23 10.97
C VAL A 484 15.06 15.94 11.30
N GLY A 485 15.16 17.12 11.89
CA GLY A 485 14.04 18.05 11.98
C GLY A 485 13.92 18.83 10.68
N VAL A 486 12.72 18.93 10.13
CA VAL A 486 12.42 19.76 8.97
C VAL A 486 11.59 20.95 9.42
N TYR A 487 12.12 22.14 9.19
CA TYR A 487 11.40 23.37 9.48
C TYR A 487 10.27 23.61 8.45
N PRO A 488 9.30 24.47 8.80
CA PRO A 488 8.26 24.96 7.91
C PRO A 488 8.69 25.42 6.50
N ASN A 489 9.90 25.95 6.40
CA ASN A 489 10.51 26.42 5.15
C ASN A 489 11.32 25.32 4.44
N LEU A 490 11.11 24.04 4.78
CA LEU A 490 11.84 22.87 4.30
C LEU A 490 13.35 22.85 4.61
N THR A 491 13.84 23.78 5.44
CA THR A 491 15.23 23.74 5.91
C THR A 491 15.42 22.55 6.83
N GLN A 492 16.43 21.75 6.55
CA GLN A 492 16.79 20.60 7.37
C GLN A 492 17.68 21.02 8.54
N PHE A 493 17.41 20.45 9.70
CA PHE A 493 18.20 20.61 10.91
C PHE A 493 18.52 19.23 11.49
N TYR A 494 19.79 18.98 11.78
CA TYR A 494 20.21 17.72 12.38
C TYR A 494 20.11 17.80 13.89
N ILE A 495 19.19 17.02 14.46
CA ILE A 495 19.05 16.88 15.92
C ILE A 495 20.09 15.86 16.36
N VAL A 496 21.06 16.32 17.15
CA VAL A 496 22.20 15.52 17.63
C VAL A 496 22.24 15.54 19.15
N ASP A 497 22.67 14.44 19.75
CA ASP A 497 22.81 14.29 21.20
C ASP A 497 24.01 15.13 21.70
N ASP A 498 23.74 16.32 22.24
CA ASP A 498 24.74 17.33 22.59
C ASP A 498 24.29 18.30 23.72
N GLU A 499 24.78 19.54 23.71
CA GLU A 499 24.39 20.56 24.70
C GLU A 499 22.97 21.11 24.47
N ASN A 500 22.40 20.89 23.28
CA ASN A 500 21.10 21.40 22.84
C ASN A 500 20.01 20.33 22.98
N TYR A 501 20.32 19.06 22.72
CA TYR A 501 19.36 17.96 22.81
C TYR A 501 19.92 16.75 23.54
N ASP A 502 19.07 16.04 24.29
CA ASP A 502 19.34 14.71 24.86
C ASP A 502 18.47 13.67 24.11
N ILE A 503 19.10 12.63 23.58
CA ILE A 503 18.43 11.59 22.76
C ILE A 503 18.51 10.24 23.45
N ILE A 504 17.35 9.66 23.76
CA ILE A 504 17.23 8.36 24.40
C ILE A 504 16.57 7.38 23.41
N PHE A 505 17.38 6.62 22.69
CA PHE A 505 16.90 5.53 21.84
C PHE A 505 16.72 4.24 22.66
N ASN A 506 15.50 3.71 22.71
CA ASN A 506 15.16 2.52 23.49
C ASN A 506 14.53 1.41 22.61
N PRO A 507 15.36 0.50 22.07
CA PRO A 507 14.88 -0.64 21.29
C PRO A 507 13.91 -1.57 22.02
N SER A 508 14.01 -1.68 23.36
CA SER A 508 13.17 -2.61 24.13
C SER A 508 11.70 -2.19 24.25
N THR A 509 11.41 -0.91 23.95
CA THR A 509 10.07 -0.35 23.97
C THR A 509 9.67 0.19 22.60
N ASN A 510 10.42 -0.14 21.54
CA ASN A 510 10.26 0.41 20.20
C ASN A 510 10.07 1.93 20.20
N SER A 511 10.90 2.65 20.96
CA SER A 511 10.70 4.09 21.12
C SER A 511 11.98 4.90 21.14
N ILE A 512 11.83 6.18 20.85
CA ILE A 512 12.88 7.17 20.93
C ILE A 512 12.32 8.42 21.64
N THR A 513 13.06 8.91 22.61
CA THR A 513 12.74 10.17 23.29
C THR A 513 13.74 11.23 22.87
N VAL A 514 13.24 12.36 22.41
CA VAL A 514 14.01 13.58 22.13
C VAL A 514 13.67 14.59 23.22
N ILE A 515 14.68 15.17 23.85
CA ILE A 515 14.53 16.20 24.88
C ILE A 515 15.31 17.43 24.43
N ASP A 516 14.60 18.55 24.29
CA ASP A 516 15.19 19.86 24.10
C ASP A 516 15.73 20.39 25.44
N LEU A 517 16.99 20.78 25.48
CA LEU A 517 17.67 21.28 26.66
C LEU A 517 17.72 22.82 26.70
N ILE A 518 17.37 23.50 25.60
CA ILE A 518 17.37 24.95 25.51
C ILE A 518 15.98 25.47 25.87
N SER A 519 15.96 26.48 26.74
CA SER A 519 14.71 27.11 27.16
C SER A 519 14.47 28.38 26.36
N GLY A 520 13.41 28.39 25.55
CA GLY A 520 12.85 29.60 24.95
C GLY A 520 13.34 29.96 23.54
N ASP A 521 14.04 29.07 22.84
CA ASP A 521 14.37 29.14 21.41
C ASP A 521 13.31 28.47 20.51
N GLY A 522 12.37 27.75 21.11
CA GLY A 522 11.30 27.02 20.44
C GLY A 522 11.46 25.55 20.77
N VAL A 523 10.40 24.88 21.22
CA VAL A 523 10.49 23.46 21.60
C VAL A 523 10.37 22.57 20.36
N LEU A 524 10.19 21.26 20.54
CA LEU A 524 10.15 20.29 19.44
C LEU A 524 9.03 20.54 18.40
N ASN A 525 7.99 21.32 18.74
CA ASN A 525 6.94 21.74 17.81
C ASN A 525 7.38 22.82 16.81
N GLN A 526 8.63 23.27 16.85
CA GLN A 526 9.19 24.16 15.83
C GLN A 526 9.42 23.45 14.49
N PHE A 527 9.53 22.11 14.51
CA PHE A 527 9.70 21.28 13.32
C PHE A 527 8.33 20.83 12.81
N ASP A 528 8.11 20.92 11.51
CA ASP A 528 6.94 20.32 10.86
C ASP A 528 6.98 18.80 10.94
N SER A 529 8.18 18.25 10.78
CA SER A 529 8.42 16.83 10.78
C SER A 529 9.78 16.57 11.41
N ILE A 530 9.83 15.55 12.25
CA ILE A 530 11.06 14.98 12.76
C ILE A 530 11.13 13.57 12.18
N THR A 531 12.13 13.35 11.33
CA THR A 531 12.43 12.04 10.76
C THR A 531 13.52 11.38 11.57
N VAL A 532 13.24 10.21 12.12
CA VAL A 532 14.23 9.35 12.77
C VAL A 532 14.67 8.29 11.79
N ILE A 533 15.98 8.20 11.56
CA ILE A 533 16.61 7.26 10.66
C ILE A 533 17.40 6.27 11.50
N LEU A 534 17.05 5.00 11.38
CA LEU A 534 17.78 3.87 11.96
C LEU A 534 18.60 3.20 10.86
N ASN A 535 19.77 2.67 11.22
CA ASN A 535 20.55 1.80 10.33
C ASN A 535 20.83 0.46 11.00
N PHE A 536 20.90 -0.59 10.19
CA PHE A 536 21.11 -1.97 10.62
C PHE A 536 21.69 -2.77 9.46
N THR A 537 22.24 -3.94 9.75
CA THR A 537 22.85 -4.80 8.71
C THR A 537 21.88 -5.85 8.17
N LEU A 538 20.81 -6.14 8.91
CA LEU A 538 19.75 -7.06 8.53
C LEU A 538 18.47 -6.73 9.29
N GLY A 539 17.34 -6.61 8.61
CA GLY A 539 16.03 -6.39 9.22
C GLY A 539 14.87 -6.62 8.26
N PRO A 540 13.65 -6.83 8.80
CA PRO A 540 12.47 -7.21 8.00
C PRO A 540 11.84 -6.03 7.23
N VAL A 541 12.14 -4.80 7.63
CA VAL A 541 11.65 -3.57 6.98
C VAL A 541 12.81 -2.65 6.68
N SER A 542 12.76 -1.96 5.55
CA SER A 542 13.74 -0.93 5.18
C SER A 542 13.08 0.12 4.29
N THR A 543 13.66 1.29 4.21
CA THR A 543 13.31 2.39 3.30
C THR A 543 14.39 2.57 2.23
N LEU A 544 15.61 2.12 2.53
CA LEU A 544 16.76 2.12 1.65
C LEU A 544 17.67 0.94 2.03
N THR A 545 18.21 0.24 1.05
CA THR A 545 19.24 -0.78 1.25
C THR A 545 20.45 -0.44 0.41
N GLN A 546 21.63 -0.43 1.03
CA GLN A 546 22.90 -0.20 0.37
C GLN A 546 23.73 -1.49 0.39
N LEU A 547 24.31 -1.87 -0.75
CA LEU A 547 25.28 -2.96 -0.86
C LEU A 547 26.67 -2.38 -1.08
N THR A 548 27.63 -2.82 -0.28
CA THR A 548 29.04 -2.46 -0.44
C THR A 548 29.86 -3.72 -0.70
N LEU A 549 30.70 -3.67 -1.72
CA LEU A 549 31.61 -4.77 -2.05
C LEU A 549 32.80 -4.80 -1.10
N SER A 550 33.16 -5.99 -0.64
CA SER A 550 34.25 -6.16 0.33
C SER A 550 35.62 -5.98 -0.31
N THR A 551 36.64 -5.82 0.53
CA THR A 551 38.02 -5.78 0.04
C THR A 551 38.45 -7.14 -0.50
N GLU A 552 37.93 -8.22 0.07
CA GLU A 552 38.11 -9.59 -0.39
C GLU A 552 37.58 -9.78 -1.82
N PHE A 553 36.37 -9.28 -2.13
CA PHE A 553 35.82 -9.31 -3.49
C PHE A 553 36.74 -8.63 -4.49
N ASN A 554 37.25 -7.44 -4.17
CA ASN A 554 38.19 -6.73 -5.04
C ASN A 554 39.49 -7.54 -5.27
N GLN A 555 40.01 -8.22 -4.25
CA GLN A 555 41.21 -9.04 -4.39
C GLN A 555 40.98 -10.30 -5.24
N ASP A 556 39.81 -10.93 -5.11
CA ASP A 556 39.49 -12.19 -5.78
C ASP A 556 39.04 -11.98 -7.23
N PHE A 557 38.28 -10.91 -7.51
CA PHE A 557 37.65 -10.69 -8.81
C PHE A 557 38.23 -9.51 -9.59
N LEU A 558 38.53 -8.37 -8.94
CA LEU A 558 38.83 -7.10 -9.62
C LEU A 558 40.33 -6.78 -9.75
N SER A 559 41.20 -7.79 -9.63
CA SER A 559 42.66 -7.59 -9.61
C SER A 559 43.26 -6.92 -10.85
N ASP A 560 42.58 -6.98 -12.01
CA ASP A 560 42.95 -6.30 -13.25
C ASP A 560 41.79 -5.43 -13.76
N PRO A 561 41.79 -4.11 -13.47
CA PRO A 561 40.74 -3.20 -13.91
C PRO A 561 40.52 -3.16 -15.42
N GLU A 562 41.53 -3.48 -16.25
CA GLU A 562 41.35 -3.46 -17.71
C GLU A 562 40.45 -4.61 -18.19
N VAL A 563 40.55 -5.76 -17.52
CA VAL A 563 39.73 -6.94 -17.84
C VAL A 563 38.34 -6.80 -17.24
N THR A 564 38.24 -6.18 -16.06
CA THR A 564 37.00 -6.15 -15.28
C THR A 564 36.18 -4.87 -15.43
N ILE A 565 36.62 -3.90 -16.25
CA ILE A 565 35.97 -2.58 -16.40
C ILE A 565 34.50 -2.68 -16.83
N SER A 566 34.16 -3.73 -17.59
CA SER A 566 32.80 -4.00 -18.09
C SER A 566 32.05 -5.01 -17.22
N ASP A 567 32.61 -5.43 -16.09
CA ASP A 567 31.98 -6.43 -15.27
C ASP A 567 30.76 -5.87 -14.54
N GLU A 568 29.74 -6.71 -14.41
CA GLU A 568 28.44 -6.38 -13.86
C GLU A 568 28.14 -7.20 -12.61
N ILE A 569 27.45 -6.56 -11.67
CA ILE A 569 26.77 -7.23 -10.58
C ILE A 569 25.28 -7.31 -10.89
N TYR A 570 24.68 -8.44 -10.54
CA TYR A 570 23.28 -8.73 -10.73
C TYR A 570 22.65 -9.12 -9.39
N GLY A 571 21.43 -8.67 -9.12
CA GLY A 571 20.69 -9.16 -7.96
C GLY A 571 19.24 -9.48 -8.28
N SER A 572 18.76 -10.55 -7.65
CA SER A 572 17.38 -11.01 -7.73
C SER A 572 16.70 -10.86 -6.38
N PHE A 573 15.57 -10.13 -6.37
CA PHE A 573 14.75 -9.87 -5.19
C PHE A 573 13.87 -11.08 -4.79
N ASN A 574 13.73 -12.08 -5.67
CA ASN A 574 12.73 -13.14 -5.55
C ASN A 574 13.27 -14.52 -5.14
N CYS A 575 14.53 -14.63 -4.69
CA CYS A 575 15.13 -15.95 -4.49
C CYS A 575 14.51 -16.74 -3.32
N PHE A 576 13.80 -16.07 -2.40
CA PHE A 576 13.02 -16.70 -1.35
C PHE A 576 11.62 -16.13 -1.26
N ASN A 577 10.92 -15.98 -2.39
CA ASN A 577 9.46 -16.01 -2.38
C ASN A 577 9.03 -17.36 -1.83
N SER A 578 9.01 -17.50 -0.51
CA SER A 578 8.08 -18.41 0.10
C SER A 578 6.72 -17.76 -0.13
N TYR A 579 6.10 -18.15 -1.25
CA TYR A 579 4.66 -18.00 -1.46
C TYR A 579 3.94 -18.22 -0.13
N GLU A 580 2.87 -17.47 0.12
CA GLU A 580 1.90 -17.79 1.18
C GLU A 580 1.70 -19.30 1.16
N SER A 581 2.25 -19.96 2.19
CA SER A 581 2.19 -21.40 2.22
C SER A 581 0.82 -21.71 2.80
N TYR A 582 -0.07 -22.20 1.93
CA TYR A 582 -1.33 -22.76 2.38
C TYR A 582 -1.01 -23.90 3.33
N LEU A 583 -1.18 -23.66 4.63
CA LEU A 583 -1.12 -24.71 5.63
C LEU A 583 -2.37 -25.59 5.50
N PHE A 584 -3.49 -24.97 5.11
CA PHE A 584 -4.76 -25.60 4.85
C PHE A 584 -5.61 -24.70 3.94
N ALA A 585 -6.28 -25.26 2.93
CA ALA A 585 -7.34 -24.56 2.21
C ALA A 585 -8.35 -25.53 1.60
N GLU A 586 -9.62 -25.15 1.64
CA GLU A 586 -10.75 -25.86 1.05
C GLU A 586 -11.72 -24.81 0.48
N ASP A 587 -12.22 -25.02 -0.73
CA ASP A 587 -13.14 -24.12 -1.42
C ASP A 587 -14.49 -24.80 -1.70
N TYR A 588 -15.44 -24.07 -2.29
CA TYR A 588 -16.79 -24.57 -2.55
C TYR A 588 -16.79 -25.81 -3.47
N ALA A 589 -15.79 -25.96 -4.35
CA ALA A 589 -15.67 -27.09 -5.25
C ALA A 589 -15.18 -28.34 -4.50
N THR A 590 -14.30 -28.20 -3.50
CA THR A 590 -13.82 -29.32 -2.70
C THR A 590 -14.75 -29.66 -1.54
N ILE A 591 -15.35 -28.68 -0.86
CA ILE A 591 -16.24 -28.85 0.31
C ILE A 591 -17.46 -29.72 0.00
N THR A 592 -17.95 -29.69 -1.25
CA THR A 592 -19.12 -30.46 -1.71
C THR A 592 -18.78 -31.86 -2.24
N SER A 593 -17.51 -32.25 -2.20
CA SER A 593 -17.02 -33.49 -2.80
C SER A 593 -16.55 -34.52 -1.76
N ASP A 594 -16.49 -35.80 -2.13
CA ASP A 594 -15.89 -36.86 -1.30
C ASP A 594 -14.39 -36.63 -1.00
N SER A 595 -13.76 -35.66 -1.66
CA SER A 595 -12.37 -35.25 -1.42
C SER A 595 -12.19 -34.20 -0.33
N THR A 596 -13.27 -33.68 0.27
CA THR A 596 -13.16 -32.72 1.37
C THR A 596 -12.48 -33.33 2.61
N SER A 597 -11.63 -32.56 3.28
CA SER A 597 -11.10 -32.90 4.61
C SER A 597 -12.12 -32.75 5.74
N PHE A 598 -13.26 -32.11 5.49
CA PHE A 598 -14.32 -31.94 6.47
C PHE A 598 -15.10 -33.24 6.68
N SER A 599 -15.18 -33.68 7.93
CA SER A 599 -16.07 -34.76 8.33
C SER A 599 -17.13 -34.22 9.27
N SER A 600 -18.37 -34.49 8.93
CA SER A 600 -19.51 -34.03 9.70
C SER A 600 -19.62 -34.89 10.97
N ILE A 601 -19.71 -34.25 12.14
CA ILE A 601 -19.72 -34.92 13.44
C ILE A 601 -21.05 -34.70 14.17
N ASP A 602 -21.51 -35.73 14.84
CA ASP A 602 -22.77 -35.72 15.59
C ASP A 602 -22.57 -35.07 16.97
N PHE A 603 -22.53 -33.72 17.00
CA PHE A 603 -22.24 -32.93 18.19
C PHE A 603 -23.20 -31.75 18.36
N THR A 604 -23.63 -31.47 19.60
CA THR A 604 -24.34 -30.23 19.92
C THR A 604 -23.93 -29.64 21.27
N ARG A 605 -23.63 -28.34 21.27
CA ARG A 605 -23.43 -27.53 22.48
C ARG A 605 -24.74 -26.94 23.02
N ASN A 606 -25.87 -27.21 22.37
CA ASN A 606 -27.15 -26.63 22.75
C ASN A 606 -27.61 -27.15 24.14
N PRO A 607 -27.59 -26.32 25.19
CA PRO A 607 -27.94 -26.74 26.54
C PRO A 607 -29.43 -27.15 26.66
N HIS A 608 -30.27 -26.80 25.69
CA HIS A 608 -31.69 -27.13 25.67
C HIS A 608 -32.00 -28.51 25.08
N LEU A 609 -31.07 -29.13 24.32
CA LEU A 609 -31.23 -30.50 23.82
C LEU A 609 -30.94 -31.57 24.89
N GLY A 610 -30.58 -31.13 26.10
CA GLY A 610 -30.38 -31.96 27.29
C GLY A 610 -28.94 -32.48 27.42
N ASN A 611 -28.68 -33.37 28.39
CA ASN A 611 -27.33 -33.91 28.68
C ASN A 611 -26.76 -34.84 27.58
N SER A 612 -27.38 -34.89 26.41
CA SER A 612 -26.93 -35.67 25.26
C SER A 612 -26.19 -34.73 24.33
N LEU A 613 -24.86 -34.80 24.34
CA LEU A 613 -23.99 -34.04 23.42
C LEU A 613 -24.06 -34.57 21.98
N ILE A 614 -24.99 -35.48 21.70
CA ILE A 614 -25.23 -36.17 20.43
C ILE A 614 -26.58 -35.66 19.91
N LEU A 615 -26.60 -35.21 18.66
CA LEU A 615 -27.76 -34.74 17.91
C LEU A 615 -28.64 -35.96 17.59
N LYS A 616 -29.78 -36.06 18.28
CA LYS A 616 -30.69 -37.19 18.06
C LYS A 616 -31.27 -37.14 16.66
N GLY A 617 -30.99 -38.17 15.86
CA GLY A 617 -31.55 -38.31 14.52
C GLY A 617 -30.65 -37.84 13.38
N TYR A 618 -29.39 -37.53 13.68
CA TYR A 618 -28.35 -37.31 12.68
C TYR A 618 -28.22 -38.56 11.79
N ASN A 619 -28.43 -38.40 10.47
CA ASN A 619 -28.59 -39.46 9.46
C ASN A 619 -29.87 -40.32 9.50
N GLU A 620 -30.76 -40.18 10.51
CA GLU A 620 -32.00 -40.97 10.60
C GLU A 620 -33.26 -40.23 10.13
N TYR A 621 -33.21 -38.90 10.12
CA TYR A 621 -34.27 -38.07 9.57
C TYR A 621 -33.70 -37.23 8.43
N GLU A 622 -34.40 -37.21 7.29
CA GLU A 622 -34.28 -36.18 6.23
C GLU A 622 -34.74 -34.80 6.77
N LEU A 623 -34.29 -34.41 7.96
CA LEU A 623 -34.54 -33.08 8.53
C LEU A 623 -33.56 -32.02 7.98
N TYR A 624 -32.57 -32.46 7.20
CA TYR A 624 -31.75 -31.63 6.34
C TYR A 624 -32.05 -32.03 4.90
N LEU A 625 -33.21 -31.55 4.42
CA LEU A 625 -33.45 -31.46 2.98
C LEU A 625 -32.46 -30.42 2.47
N ASP A 626 -31.66 -30.78 1.46
CA ASP A 626 -31.05 -29.79 0.57
C ASP A 626 -32.17 -28.86 0.11
N TYR A 627 -32.15 -27.61 0.57
CA TYR A 627 -33.02 -26.59 -0.01
C TYR A 627 -32.47 -26.27 -1.39
N GLU A 628 -32.95 -26.96 -2.42
CA GLU A 628 -33.05 -26.33 -3.73
C GLU A 628 -34.09 -25.20 -3.58
N LEU A 629 -33.61 -23.97 -3.38
CA LEU A 629 -34.37 -22.78 -3.71
C LEU A 629 -34.59 -22.80 -5.22
N SER A 630 -35.65 -23.47 -5.66
CA SER A 630 -36.15 -23.26 -7.02
C SER A 630 -36.86 -21.91 -7.04
N GLU A 631 -36.12 -20.83 -7.22
CA GLU A 631 -36.74 -19.59 -7.65
C GLU A 631 -37.37 -19.86 -9.01
N ASN A 632 -38.69 -19.71 -9.09
CA ASN A 632 -39.34 -19.67 -10.38
C ASN A 632 -39.02 -18.30 -11.01
N MET A 633 -37.81 -18.18 -11.56
CA MET A 633 -37.29 -16.99 -12.26
C MET A 633 -38.19 -16.51 -13.41
N PHE A 634 -39.20 -17.31 -13.76
CA PHE A 634 -40.19 -17.04 -14.79
C PHE A 634 -41.52 -16.52 -14.23
N ASN A 635 -41.65 -16.36 -12.92
CA ASN A 635 -42.82 -15.79 -12.25
C ASN A 635 -42.45 -15.15 -10.91
N THR A 636 -42.12 -13.87 -10.95
CA THR A 636 -41.63 -13.10 -9.80
C THR A 636 -42.71 -12.14 -9.31
N ILE A 637 -42.94 -12.09 -7.99
CA ILE A 637 -43.86 -11.14 -7.35
C ILE A 637 -43.05 -10.18 -6.48
N TYR A 638 -43.13 -8.90 -6.80
CA TYR A 638 -42.53 -7.79 -6.08
C TYR A 638 -43.56 -7.13 -5.15
N LEU A 639 -43.07 -6.65 -4.00
CA LEU A 639 -43.85 -6.02 -2.93
C LEU A 639 -43.24 -4.65 -2.64
N ALA A 640 -44.05 -3.59 -2.65
CA ALA A 640 -43.63 -2.25 -2.26
C ALA A 640 -44.83 -1.43 -1.80
N ASP A 641 -44.61 -0.44 -0.94
CA ASP A 641 -45.57 0.64 -0.67
C ASP A 641 -45.16 1.82 -1.57
N ILE A 642 -45.63 1.82 -2.81
CA ILE A 642 -45.09 2.69 -3.87
C ILE A 642 -45.47 4.15 -3.62
N ASP A 643 -46.60 4.40 -2.96
CA ASP A 643 -47.11 5.74 -2.66
C ASP A 643 -47.01 6.16 -1.18
N GLN A 644 -46.37 5.31 -0.36
CA GLN A 644 -46.07 5.55 1.07
C GLN A 644 -47.32 5.75 1.93
N ASP A 645 -48.41 5.07 1.57
CA ASP A 645 -49.69 5.19 2.28
C ASP A 645 -49.84 4.17 3.43
N GLY A 646 -48.88 3.25 3.56
CA GLY A 646 -48.82 2.21 4.58
C GLY A 646 -49.49 0.90 4.17
N GLU A 647 -50.03 0.80 2.95
CA GLU A 647 -50.61 -0.42 2.37
C GLU A 647 -49.66 -1.03 1.33
N VAL A 648 -49.72 -2.35 1.15
CA VAL A 648 -48.78 -3.07 0.26
C VAL A 648 -49.33 -3.16 -1.16
N ASP A 649 -48.57 -2.62 -2.12
CA ASP A 649 -48.75 -2.84 -3.55
C ASP A 649 -47.95 -4.05 -4.03
N TYR A 650 -48.49 -4.72 -5.06
CA TYR A 650 -47.94 -5.92 -5.66
C TYR A 650 -47.68 -5.70 -7.15
N LYS A 651 -46.53 -6.15 -7.64
CA LYS A 651 -46.24 -6.28 -9.07
C LYS A 651 -45.83 -7.71 -9.37
N GLN A 652 -46.40 -8.35 -10.38
CA GLN A 652 -46.03 -9.70 -10.82
C GLN A 652 -45.49 -9.65 -12.24
N GLU A 653 -44.34 -10.25 -12.48
CA GLU A 653 -43.75 -10.44 -13.81
C GLU A 653 -43.72 -11.94 -14.14
N VAL A 654 -44.22 -12.32 -15.31
CA VAL A 654 -44.28 -13.71 -15.76
C VAL A 654 -43.72 -13.83 -17.16
N ASP A 655 -42.70 -14.66 -17.31
CA ASP A 655 -42.14 -15.14 -18.56
C ASP A 655 -42.72 -16.54 -18.82
N ILE A 656 -43.74 -16.63 -19.66
CA ILE A 656 -44.48 -17.88 -19.89
C ILE A 656 -43.65 -18.85 -20.75
N ASP A 657 -42.93 -18.34 -21.73
CA ASP A 657 -42.19 -19.16 -22.69
C ASP A 657 -40.74 -19.45 -22.27
N LYS A 658 -40.29 -18.86 -21.16
CA LYS A 658 -38.99 -19.04 -20.51
C LYS A 658 -37.83 -18.59 -21.38
N ASN A 659 -38.05 -17.58 -22.21
CA ASN A 659 -37.05 -17.07 -23.14
C ASN A 659 -36.19 -15.93 -22.54
N GLY A 660 -36.50 -15.48 -21.32
CA GLY A 660 -35.83 -14.37 -20.64
C GLY A 660 -36.49 -12.99 -20.84
N GLU A 661 -37.53 -12.89 -21.66
CA GLU A 661 -38.36 -11.69 -21.84
C GLU A 661 -39.69 -11.83 -21.06
N ILE A 662 -40.14 -10.74 -20.43
CA ILE A 662 -41.35 -10.76 -19.59
C ILE A 662 -42.62 -10.64 -20.46
N ASP A 663 -43.38 -11.74 -20.56
CA ASP A 663 -44.64 -11.79 -21.32
C ASP A 663 -45.79 -11.05 -20.64
N ILE A 664 -45.86 -11.12 -19.31
CA ILE A 664 -46.97 -10.57 -18.52
C ILE A 664 -46.44 -9.77 -17.35
N THR A 665 -46.84 -8.50 -17.26
CA THR A 665 -46.71 -7.71 -16.04
C THR A 665 -48.08 -7.42 -15.44
N LYS A 666 -48.30 -7.74 -14.16
CA LYS A 666 -49.52 -7.42 -13.41
C LYS A 666 -49.22 -6.48 -12.25
N TYR A 667 -50.19 -5.64 -11.91
CA TYR A 667 -50.15 -4.81 -10.70
C TYR A 667 -51.42 -5.03 -9.89
N GLY A 668 -51.28 -5.14 -8.57
CA GLY A 668 -52.36 -5.44 -7.63
C GLY A 668 -52.15 -4.79 -6.28
N ILE A 669 -53.19 -4.79 -5.45
CA ILE A 669 -53.12 -4.35 -4.04
C ILE A 669 -53.68 -5.46 -3.15
N GLN A 670 -53.36 -5.40 -1.85
CA GLN A 670 -53.91 -6.36 -0.89
C GLN A 670 -55.44 -6.22 -0.76
N ASP A 671 -56.18 -7.33 -0.73
CA ASP A 671 -57.64 -7.26 -0.52
C ASP A 671 -57.94 -6.71 0.89
N PRO A 672 -58.63 -5.56 1.01
CA PRO A 672 -58.94 -4.96 2.31
C PRO A 672 -59.83 -5.84 3.22
N GLU A 673 -60.58 -6.79 2.64
CA GLU A 673 -61.46 -7.69 3.38
C GLU A 673 -60.81 -9.05 3.71
N ASN A 674 -59.73 -9.41 3.00
CA ASN A 674 -59.00 -10.66 3.23
C ASN A 674 -57.51 -10.50 2.93
N SER A 675 -56.70 -10.30 3.98
CA SER A 675 -55.24 -10.07 3.86
C SER A 675 -54.44 -11.24 3.29
N LEU A 676 -55.07 -12.36 2.94
CA LEU A 676 -54.44 -13.48 2.24
C LEU A 676 -54.67 -13.46 0.71
N GLU A 677 -55.41 -12.49 0.18
CA GLU A 677 -55.73 -12.38 -1.25
C GLU A 677 -55.20 -11.07 -1.86
N ILE A 678 -54.76 -11.14 -3.13
CA ILE A 678 -54.26 -9.99 -3.90
C ILE A 678 -55.25 -9.70 -5.04
N LEU A 679 -55.72 -8.46 -5.12
CA LEU A 679 -56.59 -7.98 -6.19
C LEU A 679 -55.74 -7.37 -7.31
N TRP A 680 -55.72 -7.99 -8.49
CA TRP A 680 -54.94 -7.52 -9.64
C TRP A 680 -55.76 -6.54 -10.52
N TYR A 681 -55.26 -5.32 -10.73
CA TYR A 681 -55.99 -4.24 -11.42
C TYR A 681 -55.49 -3.94 -12.83
N LYS A 682 -54.21 -4.18 -13.13
CA LYS A 682 -53.61 -3.86 -14.43
C LYS A 682 -52.78 -5.02 -14.93
N ILE A 683 -53.07 -5.49 -16.15
CA ILE A 683 -52.33 -6.56 -16.82
C ILE A 683 -51.82 -5.99 -18.15
N ILE A 684 -50.52 -6.03 -18.37
CA ILE A 684 -49.87 -5.70 -19.64
C ILE A 684 -49.42 -7.04 -20.24
N GLN A 685 -49.86 -7.33 -21.47
CA GLN A 685 -49.57 -8.56 -22.21
C GLN A 685 -49.08 -8.17 -23.60
N ASP A 686 -47.86 -8.54 -23.95
CA ASP A 686 -47.39 -8.50 -25.34
C ASP A 686 -47.54 -9.91 -25.95
N TYR A 687 -48.17 -10.02 -27.13
CA TYR A 687 -48.24 -11.26 -27.90
C TYR A 687 -47.98 -10.98 -29.38
N GLU A 688 -47.07 -11.74 -30.00
CA GLU A 688 -47.30 -12.26 -31.35
C GLU A 688 -47.85 -13.69 -31.24
N THR A 689 -49.03 -13.91 -31.80
CA THR A 689 -49.80 -15.15 -31.62
C THR A 689 -49.42 -16.22 -32.64
N PHE A 690 -49.21 -17.47 -32.18
CA PHE A 690 -49.55 -18.65 -32.97
C PHE A 690 -50.29 -19.70 -32.14
N THR A 691 -51.58 -19.85 -32.44
CA THR A 691 -52.48 -20.83 -31.81
C THR A 691 -52.23 -22.24 -32.34
N LYS A 692 -52.01 -23.23 -31.46
CA LYS A 692 -52.23 -24.65 -31.74
C LYS A 692 -53.09 -25.27 -30.64
N THR A 693 -54.27 -25.75 -31.03
CA THR A 693 -55.18 -26.47 -30.13
C THR A 693 -54.74 -27.92 -29.97
N VAL A 694 -54.58 -28.39 -28.74
CA VAL A 694 -54.46 -29.84 -28.43
C VAL A 694 -55.41 -30.17 -27.29
N GLU A 695 -56.20 -31.22 -27.47
CA GLU A 695 -57.26 -31.65 -26.54
C GLU A 695 -56.69 -32.22 -25.22
N LYS A 696 -57.39 -31.91 -24.13
CA LYS A 696 -57.04 -32.22 -22.75
C LYS A 696 -57.52 -33.64 -22.40
N GLY A 697 -56.61 -34.62 -22.39
CA GLY A 697 -56.80 -35.93 -21.77
C GLY A 697 -55.93 -36.04 -20.53
N TYR A 698 -56.55 -36.17 -19.35
CA TYR A 698 -55.89 -36.50 -18.09
C TYR A 698 -55.18 -37.86 -18.16
N GLU A 699 -54.00 -38.00 -17.55
CA GLU A 699 -53.75 -38.83 -16.35
C GLU A 699 -52.25 -39.12 -16.14
N TYR A 700 -51.79 -38.81 -14.92
CA TYR A 700 -50.85 -39.48 -14.00
C TYR A 700 -49.67 -40.39 -14.46
N SER A 701 -48.66 -40.32 -13.56
CA SER A 701 -47.54 -41.25 -13.22
C SER A 701 -46.39 -41.34 -14.23
N GLU A 702 -45.11 -41.42 -13.86
CA GLU A 702 -44.42 -41.95 -12.67
C GLU A 702 -43.00 -41.34 -12.65
N THR A 703 -42.39 -41.17 -11.48
CA THR A 703 -40.91 -41.14 -11.37
C THR A 703 -40.41 -42.58 -11.41
N ASP A 704 -39.56 -42.92 -12.36
CA ASP A 704 -38.70 -44.11 -12.28
C ASP A 704 -37.26 -43.71 -12.62
N TRP A 705 -36.41 -43.85 -11.60
CA TRP A 705 -34.95 -43.95 -11.66
C TRP A 705 -34.55 -45.04 -12.67
N TRP A 706 -33.41 -44.96 -13.38
CA TRP A 706 -32.24 -45.89 -13.33
C TRP A 706 -31.08 -45.31 -14.19
N GLU A 707 -29.94 -45.16 -13.53
CA GLU A 707 -28.56 -45.37 -13.99
C GLU A 707 -28.45 -46.70 -14.82
N VAL A 708 -27.59 -46.98 -15.83
CA VAL A 708 -26.17 -46.69 -16.09
C VAL A 708 -25.82 -47.12 -17.57
N TRP A 709 -24.81 -46.50 -18.21
CA TRP A 709 -23.64 -47.10 -18.95
C TRP A 709 -23.24 -46.46 -20.30
N ASN A 710 -22.00 -45.96 -20.32
CA ASN A 710 -20.93 -45.97 -21.35
C ASN A 710 -21.18 -45.53 -22.81
N GLU A 711 -20.27 -44.65 -23.25
CA GLU A 711 -19.68 -44.48 -24.59
C GLU A 711 -19.49 -45.84 -25.32
N ASP A 712 -19.66 -46.06 -26.63
CA ASP A 712 -19.87 -45.24 -27.84
C ASP A 712 -20.31 -46.22 -28.98
N VAL A 713 -20.73 -45.71 -30.15
CA VAL A 713 -20.84 -46.36 -31.50
C VAL A 713 -22.26 -46.68 -32.07
N ASN A 714 -22.51 -46.07 -33.25
CA ASN A 714 -23.63 -46.17 -34.21
C ASN A 714 -23.79 -47.54 -34.93
N TRP A 715 -24.91 -48.01 -35.50
CA TRP A 715 -26.35 -47.69 -35.58
C TRP A 715 -27.09 -48.94 -36.14
N ALA A 716 -28.38 -49.07 -35.78
CA ALA A 716 -29.50 -49.79 -36.42
C ALA A 716 -29.53 -51.35 -36.54
N PHE A 717 -30.43 -51.91 -35.70
CA PHE A 717 -31.29 -53.10 -35.84
C PHE A 717 -30.76 -54.50 -36.23
N ASN A 718 -30.92 -55.37 -35.23
CA ASN A 718 -31.54 -56.71 -35.20
C ASN A 718 -30.79 -57.97 -35.66
N ILE A 719 -30.41 -58.74 -34.62
CA ILE A 719 -30.35 -60.21 -34.45
C ILE A 719 -29.71 -61.02 -35.59
N ASN A 720 -28.50 -61.54 -35.33
CA ASN A 720 -28.27 -62.99 -35.27
C ASN A 720 -26.92 -63.38 -34.63
N LYS A 721 -27.02 -64.20 -33.57
CA LYS A 721 -26.20 -65.36 -33.17
C LYS A 721 -24.65 -65.32 -33.27
N TRP A 722 -24.03 -65.51 -32.09
CA TRP A 722 -22.99 -66.52 -31.69
C TRP A 722 -22.27 -67.32 -32.80
N PRO A 723 -21.07 -67.92 -32.59
CA PRO A 723 -20.04 -67.76 -31.54
C PRO A 723 -18.57 -67.70 -32.05
N GLN A 724 -17.65 -67.12 -31.28
CA GLN A 724 -16.43 -67.77 -30.72
C GLN A 724 -15.70 -66.78 -29.81
#